data_AF-A0A818F4C7-F1
#
_entry.id   AF-A0A818F4C7-F1
#
_cell.length_a   1.000
_cell.length_b   1.000
_cell.length_c   1.000
_cell.angle_alpha   90.00
_cell.angle_beta   90.00
_cell.angle_gamma   90.00
#
_symmetry.space_group_name_H-M   'P 1'
#
loop_
_entity.id
_entity.type
_entity.pdbx_description
1 polymer ?
#
loop_
_entity_poly.entity_id
_entity_poly.type
_entity_poly.pdbx_seq_one_letter_code
_entity_poly.pdbx_strand_id
1 'polypeptide(L)'
;MELLVPFLNRDNVSHHISISMSNILTYQNESSKQEKEIEELSRLLDALPTNINLDSISIASQLFDYLLQNLPTIHQYRLLSSCLNFMKIEDRLQRIKTILLLILDNEQTVQLRELLCKLLNSIEYSTSLSLDFDWTHLETAMHYQHDPKFLTYIWRFFSKNHQTNLEQILVRTLPIIKTNDELFLFLLIDLRSTNVFVLMPSFWYLIQRSLGDSTSNNDRIRKCAIYLFQQILTNDEYKHIEIKEEKFNRLLILIDEKTKQFWIDFIVLYEALEDGVVHLIKPLLTKFDRLLNFSLEYGLSLTWLFILLQRLFANTSSPLARWTVRWFFNSMKLPDNQVENFFFETVLDWSSNNFVFLKGEEINDSQQPMEQCLESYLERWLNHVENPSSCLLTLLSRIQTIKWSHISLVRILYSLRTYALNHQNQSLLNDEHIKIFASLILTQFHTYAPALRLSAYSSILDIVIYLLDWSISSKSLSLLRFFALFDRSTFLSKHFQIILNHFVFDIRQLQTFIEEFVSSEDLNTSLDTRLFSLDNNLLEYRQIAFLLDLIDIHNTDILKTIFNPLIENIRTAYQRPYMSINNVRKSIELFSGLIQENYFRSSNFVKDWFSSSIRLIVREGLNFIKIHSIKQPMVFIKLPIVFLMIGNHGDISRFLQELITQMETIIQQQAGNNWQCLFVVFIHSMDWLLTNRLSDFNNEWNTKLRTVPLFSQILPLLDQPNIK
;
A
#
# COMPACT_ATOMS: atom_id res chain seq x y z
N MET A 1 22.67 -53.53 38.55
CA MET A 1 23.19 -52.33 39.24
C MET A 1 22.18 -51.80 40.24
N GLU A 2 20.97 -51.39 39.83
CA GLU A 2 19.93 -50.81 40.73
C GLU A 2 19.65 -51.61 42.02
N LEU A 3 19.64 -52.95 41.96
CA LEU A 3 19.45 -53.83 43.14
C LEU A 3 20.64 -53.86 44.11
N LEU A 4 21.84 -53.46 43.67
CA LEU A 4 23.08 -53.51 44.46
C LEU A 4 23.47 -52.15 45.03
N VAL A 5 22.91 -51.04 44.52
CA VAL A 5 23.26 -49.67 44.91
C VAL A 5 23.13 -49.38 46.41
N PRO A 6 22.10 -49.88 47.14
CA PRO A 6 22.01 -49.69 48.60
C PRO A 6 23.12 -50.38 49.41
N PHE A 7 23.82 -51.35 48.80
CA PHE A 7 24.85 -52.17 49.44
C PHE A 7 26.27 -51.74 49.07
N LEU A 8 26.44 -50.75 48.20
CA LEU A 8 27.75 -50.25 47.82
C LEU A 8 28.29 -49.31 48.91
N ASN A 9 29.46 -49.63 49.46
CA ASN A 9 30.18 -48.75 50.37
C ASN A 9 30.41 -47.38 49.69
N ARG A 10 30.08 -46.28 50.38
CA ARG A 10 30.19 -44.89 49.89
C ARG A 10 31.57 -44.61 49.30
N ASP A 11 32.62 -45.13 49.94
CA ASP A 11 34.00 -44.98 49.49
C ASP A 11 34.27 -45.72 48.17
N ASN A 12 33.67 -46.90 47.98
CA ASN A 12 33.82 -47.69 46.75
C ASN A 12 33.09 -47.03 45.57
N VAL A 13 31.92 -46.44 45.81
CA VAL A 13 31.18 -45.68 44.78
C VAL A 13 31.93 -44.43 44.40
N SER A 14 32.40 -43.65 45.38
CA SER A 14 33.22 -42.45 45.14
C SER A 14 34.49 -42.78 44.36
N HIS A 15 35.18 -43.86 44.73
CA HIS A 15 36.38 -44.33 44.04
C HIS A 15 36.10 -44.75 42.60
N HIS A 16 35.01 -45.49 42.35
CA HIS A 16 34.65 -45.92 40.99
C HIS A 16 34.25 -44.73 40.11
N ILE A 17 33.50 -43.76 40.65
CA ILE A 17 33.18 -42.51 39.94
C ILE A 17 34.48 -41.78 39.60
N SER A 18 35.40 -41.65 40.57
CA SER A 18 36.70 -40.99 40.38
C SER A 18 37.54 -41.67 39.30
N ILE A 19 37.57 -43.00 39.24
CA ILE A 19 38.30 -43.76 38.20
C ILE A 19 37.67 -43.52 36.84
N SER A 20 36.35 -43.64 36.70
CA SER A 20 35.67 -43.41 35.43
C SER A 20 35.83 -41.97 34.93
N MET A 21 35.77 -40.98 35.83
CA MET A 21 36.07 -39.59 35.47
C MET A 21 37.52 -39.41 35.00
N SER A 22 38.48 -40.08 35.65
CA SER A 22 39.89 -40.07 35.22
C SER A 22 40.08 -40.76 33.87
N ASN A 23 39.37 -41.87 33.60
CA ASN A 23 39.42 -42.59 32.33
C ASN A 23 38.90 -41.72 31.18
N ILE A 24 37.81 -40.99 31.40
CA ILE A 24 37.27 -40.05 30.39
C ILE A 24 38.31 -38.97 30.04
N LEU A 25 39.06 -38.47 31.04
CA LEU A 25 40.12 -37.49 30.85
C LEU A 25 41.40 -38.07 30.21
N THR A 26 41.66 -39.37 30.30
CA THR A 26 42.82 -40.00 29.65
C THR A 26 42.52 -40.45 28.22
N TYR A 27 41.26 -40.78 27.91
CA TYR A 27 40.82 -41.22 26.57
C TYR A 27 40.57 -40.08 25.57
N GLN A 28 41.15 -38.89 25.75
CA GLN A 28 40.93 -37.73 24.87
C GLN A 28 41.19 -38.00 23.38
N ASN A 29 42.07 -38.95 23.06
CA ASN A 29 42.44 -39.32 21.69
C ASN A 29 41.70 -40.58 21.16
N GLU A 30 40.80 -41.18 21.96
CA GLU A 30 40.09 -42.41 21.63
C GLU A 30 38.57 -42.23 21.81
N SER A 31 37.94 -41.48 20.89
CA SER A 31 36.54 -41.03 21.00
C SER A 31 35.53 -42.15 21.32
N SER A 32 35.67 -43.33 20.72
CA SER A 32 34.75 -44.46 20.94
C SER A 32 34.83 -45.06 22.35
N LYS A 33 36.02 -45.11 22.95
CA LYS A 33 36.19 -45.55 24.34
C LYS A 33 35.71 -44.48 25.31
N GLN A 34 35.98 -43.22 24.99
CA GLN A 34 35.53 -42.09 25.77
C GLN A 34 34.00 -41.99 25.83
N GLU A 35 33.30 -42.11 24.71
CA GLU A 35 31.83 -42.09 24.66
C GLU A 35 31.22 -43.23 25.46
N LYS A 36 31.80 -44.43 25.37
CA LYS A 36 31.35 -45.59 26.15
C LYS A 36 31.50 -45.36 27.65
N GLU A 37 32.63 -44.83 28.09
CA GLU A 37 32.87 -44.51 29.50
C GLU A 37 31.92 -43.40 30.00
N ILE A 38 31.65 -42.38 29.17
CA ILE A 38 30.67 -41.32 29.46
C ILE A 38 29.25 -41.91 29.62
N GLU A 39 28.86 -42.83 28.74
CA GLU A 39 27.53 -43.46 28.79
C GLU A 39 27.38 -44.35 30.03
N GLU A 40 28.40 -45.18 30.33
CA GLU A 40 28.41 -46.05 31.51
C GLU A 40 28.38 -45.24 32.81
N LEU A 41 29.18 -44.18 32.90
CA LEU A 41 29.17 -43.27 34.05
C LEU A 41 27.83 -42.54 34.18
N SER A 42 27.23 -42.08 33.08
CA SER A 42 25.91 -41.43 33.11
C SER A 42 24.83 -42.37 33.65
N ARG A 43 24.80 -43.61 33.18
CA ARG A 43 23.85 -44.64 33.67
C ARG A 43 24.07 -44.98 35.14
N LEU A 44 25.32 -45.02 35.60
CA LEU A 44 25.65 -45.22 37.01
C LEU A 44 25.10 -44.08 37.87
N LEU A 45 25.28 -42.84 37.43
CA LEU A 45 24.82 -41.64 38.16
C LEU A 45 23.30 -41.56 38.22
N ASP A 46 22.59 -41.95 37.14
CA ASP A 46 21.13 -42.04 37.12
C ASP A 46 20.58 -43.10 38.10
N ALA A 47 21.34 -44.16 38.36
CA ALA A 47 20.97 -45.24 39.26
C ALA A 47 21.27 -44.94 40.76
N LEU A 48 21.95 -43.84 41.09
CA LEU A 48 22.26 -43.48 42.47
C LEU A 48 21.08 -42.79 43.18
N PRO A 49 20.72 -43.19 44.41
CA PRO A 49 19.76 -42.48 45.22
C PRO A 49 20.18 -41.02 45.45
N THR A 50 19.22 -40.11 45.32
CA THR A 50 19.41 -38.65 45.50
C THR A 50 19.95 -38.25 46.88
N ASN A 51 19.89 -39.15 47.87
CA ASN A 51 20.32 -38.92 49.24
C ASN A 51 21.79 -39.34 49.51
N ILE A 52 22.49 -39.95 48.56
CA ILE A 52 23.91 -40.28 48.74
C ILE A 52 24.72 -39.00 48.53
N ASN A 53 24.97 -38.31 49.65
CA ASN A 53 25.89 -37.17 49.66
C ASN A 53 27.29 -37.73 49.43
N LEU A 54 27.88 -37.58 48.24
CA LEU A 54 29.27 -37.96 47.99
C LEU A 54 30.15 -36.76 48.36
N ASP A 55 31.21 -36.97 49.14
CA ASP A 55 32.16 -35.88 49.45
C ASP A 55 32.78 -35.36 48.14
N SER A 56 33.19 -34.08 48.12
CA SER A 56 33.60 -33.42 46.88
C SER A 56 34.68 -34.22 46.13
N ILE A 57 34.37 -34.65 44.90
CA ILE A 57 35.30 -35.40 44.07
C ILE A 57 36.18 -34.40 43.33
N SER A 58 37.47 -34.35 43.66
CA SER A 58 38.41 -33.34 43.11
C SER A 58 38.49 -33.34 41.58
N ILE A 59 38.31 -34.51 40.95
CA ILE A 59 38.38 -34.69 39.50
C ILE A 59 37.11 -34.21 38.78
N ALA A 60 35.96 -34.10 39.48
CA ALA A 60 34.70 -33.66 38.87
C ALA A 60 34.82 -32.26 38.25
N SER A 61 35.62 -31.38 38.87
CA SER A 61 35.91 -30.05 38.35
C SER A 61 36.67 -30.07 37.03
N GLN A 62 37.70 -30.93 36.91
CA GLN A 62 38.51 -31.06 35.70
C GLN A 62 37.71 -31.70 34.56
N LEU A 63 36.90 -32.70 34.87
CA LEU A 63 36.03 -33.35 33.90
C LEU A 63 34.98 -32.36 33.36
N PHE A 64 34.43 -31.51 34.21
CA PHE A 64 33.48 -30.50 33.77
C PHE A 64 34.11 -29.50 32.80
N ASP A 65 35.28 -28.95 33.14
CA ASP A 65 35.98 -28.00 32.28
C ASP A 65 36.33 -28.67 30.93
N TYR A 66 36.70 -29.95 30.93
CA TYR A 66 36.93 -30.74 29.72
C TYR A 66 35.68 -30.97 28.88
N LEU A 67 34.57 -31.38 29.49
CA LEU A 67 33.30 -31.63 28.79
C LEU A 67 32.73 -30.33 28.20
N LEU A 68 32.92 -29.20 28.89
CA LEU A 68 32.45 -27.90 28.45
C LEU A 68 33.21 -27.38 27.22
N GLN A 69 34.52 -27.68 27.10
CA GLN A 69 35.35 -27.26 25.96
C GLN A 69 35.08 -28.04 24.66
N ASN A 70 34.47 -29.22 24.73
CA ASN A 70 34.39 -30.16 23.60
C ASN A 70 33.01 -30.27 22.94
N LEU A 71 32.12 -29.27 23.09
CA LEU A 71 30.75 -29.24 22.55
C LEU A 71 29.92 -30.48 22.95
N PRO A 72 29.17 -30.43 24.07
CA PRO A 72 28.62 -31.64 24.67
C PRO A 72 27.55 -32.34 23.81
N THR A 73 27.62 -33.66 23.69
CA THR A 73 26.50 -34.54 23.30
C THR A 73 25.46 -34.64 24.43
N ILE A 74 24.27 -35.20 24.15
CA ILE A 74 23.21 -35.37 25.17
C ILE A 74 23.72 -36.11 26.42
N HIS A 75 24.56 -37.12 26.26
CA HIS A 75 25.14 -37.88 27.38
C HIS A 75 26.17 -37.04 28.15
N GLN A 76 26.96 -36.23 27.45
CA GLN A 76 27.90 -35.30 28.07
C GLN A 76 27.18 -34.19 28.87
N TYR A 77 25.98 -33.74 28.45
CA TYR A 77 25.16 -32.82 29.24
C TYR A 77 24.64 -33.43 30.54
N ARG A 78 24.21 -34.69 30.52
CA ARG A 78 23.79 -35.40 31.74
C ARG A 78 24.96 -35.53 32.70
N LEU A 79 26.12 -35.93 32.18
CA LEU A 79 27.33 -36.06 32.96
C LEU A 79 27.79 -34.71 33.55
N LEU A 80 27.74 -33.63 32.75
CA LEU A 80 27.96 -32.25 33.22
C LEU A 80 27.04 -31.90 34.39
N SER A 81 25.74 -32.17 34.26
CA SER A 81 24.75 -31.90 35.32
C SER A 81 25.07 -32.67 36.61
N SER A 82 25.54 -33.91 36.49
CA SER A 82 25.88 -34.74 37.66
C SER A 82 27.23 -34.36 38.27
N CYS A 83 28.22 -33.93 37.48
CA CYS A 83 29.50 -33.44 37.98
C CYS A 83 29.33 -32.29 38.98
N LEU A 84 28.34 -31.43 38.75
CA LEU A 84 28.02 -30.31 39.64
C LEU A 84 27.70 -30.76 41.06
N ASN A 85 26.95 -31.85 41.21
CA ASN A 85 26.58 -32.37 42.54
C ASN A 85 27.82 -32.79 43.36
N PHE A 86 28.94 -33.10 42.70
CA PHE A 86 30.19 -33.52 43.33
C PHE A 86 31.21 -32.38 43.52
N MET A 87 30.90 -31.17 43.07
CA MET A 87 31.77 -30.01 43.25
C MET A 87 31.49 -29.27 44.55
N LYS A 88 32.52 -28.61 45.09
CA LYS A 88 32.36 -27.59 46.14
C LYS A 88 31.61 -26.38 45.59
N ILE A 89 30.94 -25.63 46.47
CA ILE A 89 30.16 -24.44 46.10
C ILE A 89 31.05 -23.40 45.38
N GLU A 90 32.27 -23.20 45.85
CA GLU A 90 33.27 -22.30 45.23
C GLU A 90 33.58 -22.70 43.78
N ASP A 91 33.77 -24.00 43.53
CA ASP A 91 34.02 -24.51 42.18
C ASP A 91 32.79 -24.33 41.28
N ARG A 92 31.57 -24.58 41.80
CA ARG A 92 30.32 -24.36 41.05
C ARG A 92 30.16 -22.90 40.64
N LEU A 93 30.45 -21.96 41.54
CA LEU A 93 30.39 -20.52 41.28
C LEU A 93 31.35 -20.10 40.16
N GLN A 94 32.59 -20.59 40.18
CA GLN A 94 33.57 -20.30 39.14
C GLN A 94 33.11 -20.82 37.77
N ARG A 95 32.46 -21.98 37.72
CA ARG A 95 32.00 -22.61 36.47
C ARG A 95 30.71 -22.00 35.95
N ILE A 96 29.86 -21.44 36.82
CA ILE A 96 28.73 -20.59 36.40
C ILE A 96 29.24 -19.39 35.61
N LYS A 97 30.33 -18.75 36.06
CA LYS A 97 30.97 -17.65 35.31
C LYS A 97 31.40 -18.10 33.91
N THR A 98 32.04 -19.27 33.81
CA THR A 98 32.46 -19.84 32.52
C THR A 98 31.28 -20.20 31.60
N ILE A 99 30.24 -20.85 32.13
CA ILE A 99 29.04 -21.22 31.36
C ILE A 99 28.28 -19.98 30.90
N LEU A 100 28.13 -18.97 31.77
CA LEU A 100 27.49 -17.71 31.38
C LEU A 100 28.23 -17.10 30.20
N LEU A 101 29.56 -16.98 30.24
CA LEU A 101 30.33 -16.45 29.11
C LEU A 101 30.16 -17.25 27.81
N LEU A 102 29.99 -18.58 27.91
CA LEU A 102 29.79 -19.46 26.74
C LEU A 102 28.37 -19.40 26.15
N ILE A 103 27.32 -19.23 26.98
CA ILE A 103 25.93 -19.17 26.51
C ILE A 103 25.61 -17.84 25.81
N LEU A 104 26.37 -16.79 26.12
CA LEU A 104 26.22 -15.49 25.47
C LEU A 104 26.78 -15.47 24.04
N ASP A 105 27.40 -16.58 23.61
CA ASP A 105 27.77 -16.81 22.21
C ASP A 105 26.57 -17.43 21.44
N ASN A 106 26.30 -16.90 20.25
CA ASN A 106 24.99 -16.99 19.59
C ASN A 106 24.59 -18.40 19.10
N GLU A 107 25.53 -19.35 19.09
CA GLU A 107 25.34 -20.68 18.51
C GLU A 107 25.11 -21.81 19.53
N GLN A 108 25.06 -21.51 20.84
CA GLN A 108 25.04 -22.57 21.87
C GLN A 108 23.64 -23.06 22.26
N THR A 109 23.57 -24.37 22.52
CA THR A 109 22.35 -25.21 22.58
C THR A 109 21.49 -24.98 23.83
N VAL A 110 20.17 -25.18 23.68
CA VAL A 110 19.13 -25.15 24.75
C VAL A 110 19.56 -25.91 26.02
N GLN A 111 20.37 -26.96 25.87
CA GLN A 111 20.86 -27.82 26.94
C GLN A 111 21.81 -27.11 27.92
N LEU A 112 22.65 -26.18 27.43
CA LEU A 112 23.48 -25.33 28.31
C LEU A 112 22.62 -24.37 29.14
N ARG A 113 21.53 -23.85 28.56
CA ARG A 113 20.59 -22.97 29.27
C ARG A 113 19.91 -23.70 30.42
N GLU A 114 19.46 -24.93 30.19
CA GLU A 114 18.90 -25.79 31.25
C GLU A 114 19.93 -26.14 32.34
N LEU A 115 21.17 -26.45 31.95
CA LEU A 115 22.27 -26.72 32.87
C LEU A 115 22.55 -25.52 33.77
N LEU A 116 22.61 -24.31 33.19
CA LEU A 116 22.76 -23.08 33.96
C LEU A 116 21.57 -22.86 34.90
N CYS A 117 20.33 -23.12 34.46
CA CYS A 117 19.16 -22.97 35.32
C CYS A 117 19.25 -23.88 36.56
N LYS A 118 19.62 -25.16 36.37
CA LYS A 118 19.85 -26.11 37.47
C LYS A 118 20.97 -25.66 38.40
N LEU A 119 22.06 -25.13 37.84
CA LEU A 119 23.19 -24.57 38.58
C LEU A 119 22.75 -23.45 39.52
N LEU A 120 22.05 -22.45 38.99
CA LEU A 120 21.61 -21.29 39.76
C LEU A 120 20.62 -21.70 40.89
N ASN A 121 19.71 -22.64 40.64
CA ASN A 121 18.80 -23.18 41.67
C ASN A 121 19.55 -23.90 42.79
N SER A 122 20.63 -24.62 42.45
CA SER A 122 21.40 -25.37 43.44
C SER A 122 22.17 -24.48 44.43
N ILE A 123 22.36 -23.20 44.08
CA ILE A 123 23.12 -22.20 44.86
C ILE A 123 22.19 -21.23 45.59
N GLU A 124 20.89 -21.24 45.29
CA GLU A 124 19.90 -20.27 45.78
C GLU A 124 19.79 -20.19 47.31
N TYR A 125 20.24 -21.23 48.03
CA TYR A 125 20.24 -21.30 49.50
C TYR A 125 21.60 -21.03 50.16
N SER A 126 22.69 -20.92 49.39
CA SER A 126 24.05 -20.80 49.91
C SER A 126 24.69 -19.46 49.57
N THR A 127 24.51 -18.52 50.50
CA THR A 127 25.45 -17.43 50.86
C THR A 127 25.69 -16.24 49.92
N SER A 128 25.87 -15.11 50.62
CA SER A 128 26.21 -13.74 50.26
C SER A 128 27.59 -13.54 49.60
N LEU A 129 28.04 -14.47 48.77
CA LEU A 129 29.33 -14.35 48.08
C LEU A 129 29.18 -13.47 46.84
N SER A 130 29.88 -12.33 46.84
CA SER A 130 29.98 -11.42 45.71
C SER A 130 30.66 -12.14 44.54
N LEU A 131 29.88 -12.56 43.55
CA LEU A 131 30.41 -13.00 42.27
C LEU A 131 31.08 -11.79 41.59
N ASP A 132 32.39 -11.85 41.40
CA ASP A 132 33.11 -10.92 40.52
C ASP A 132 32.78 -11.26 39.07
N PHE A 133 31.64 -10.76 38.62
CA PHE A 133 31.00 -11.08 37.35
C PHE A 133 31.33 -10.01 36.30
N ASP A 134 31.58 -10.45 35.06
CA ASP A 134 31.83 -9.52 33.94
C ASP A 134 30.51 -8.95 33.43
N TRP A 135 30.11 -7.84 34.03
CA TRP A 135 28.89 -7.11 33.69
C TRP A 135 28.86 -6.59 32.25
N THR A 136 30.02 -6.35 31.62
CA THR A 136 30.09 -5.87 30.24
C THR A 136 29.65 -6.95 29.24
N HIS A 137 29.95 -8.21 29.55
CA HIS A 137 29.51 -9.35 28.74
C HIS A 137 27.99 -9.55 28.84
N LEU A 138 27.40 -9.44 30.04
CA LEU A 138 25.94 -9.52 30.20
C LEU A 138 25.21 -8.35 29.53
N GLU A 139 25.77 -7.14 29.62
CA GLU A 139 25.28 -5.99 28.87
C GLU A 139 25.25 -6.30 27.37
N THR A 140 26.35 -6.82 26.82
CA THR A 140 26.47 -7.22 25.42
C THR A 140 25.44 -8.29 25.04
N ALA A 141 25.24 -9.30 25.88
CA ALA A 141 24.24 -10.34 25.67
C ALA A 141 22.80 -9.83 25.66
N MET A 142 22.47 -8.89 26.54
CA MET A 142 21.15 -8.26 26.53
C MET A 142 20.87 -7.51 25.22
N HIS A 143 21.91 -7.07 24.49
CA HIS A 143 21.76 -6.47 23.18
C HIS A 143 21.47 -7.51 22.08
N TYR A 144 22.01 -8.73 22.17
CA TYR A 144 21.96 -9.74 21.10
C TYR A 144 20.72 -10.67 21.10
N GLN A 145 19.59 -10.23 21.68
CA GLN A 145 18.28 -10.90 21.56
C GLN A 145 18.25 -12.39 21.97
N HIS A 146 18.81 -12.76 23.13
CA HIS A 146 18.62 -14.12 23.65
C HIS A 146 17.18 -14.38 24.11
N ASP A 147 16.84 -15.68 24.25
CA ASP A 147 15.54 -16.17 24.73
C ASP A 147 15.07 -15.44 26.01
N PRO A 148 13.92 -14.73 25.97
CA PRO A 148 13.41 -13.94 27.09
C PRO A 148 13.26 -14.75 28.38
N LYS A 149 12.89 -16.03 28.28
CA LYS A 149 12.71 -16.90 29.47
C LYS A 149 14.04 -17.13 30.18
N PHE A 150 15.10 -17.34 29.41
CA PHE A 150 16.43 -17.58 29.92
C PHE A 150 17.02 -16.33 30.60
N LEU A 151 16.90 -15.17 29.94
CA LEU A 151 17.37 -13.90 30.51
C LEU A 151 16.60 -13.52 31.78
N THR A 152 15.29 -13.75 31.83
CA THR A 152 14.48 -13.52 33.04
C THR A 152 14.98 -14.37 34.22
N TYR A 153 15.42 -15.60 33.95
CA TYR A 153 15.91 -16.50 34.98
C TYR A 153 17.28 -16.09 35.54
N ILE A 154 18.22 -15.77 34.66
CA ILE A 154 19.52 -15.20 35.04
C ILE A 154 19.31 -13.91 35.85
N TRP A 155 18.38 -13.08 35.41
CA TRP A 155 18.05 -11.84 36.07
C TRP A 155 17.54 -12.04 37.48
N ARG A 156 16.57 -12.94 37.69
CA ARG A 156 16.02 -13.23 39.02
C ARG A 156 17.10 -13.68 39.99
N PHE A 157 18.04 -14.51 39.53
CA PHE A 157 19.19 -14.90 40.33
C PHE A 157 20.05 -13.69 40.73
N PHE A 158 20.45 -12.86 39.77
CA PHE A 158 21.29 -11.69 40.05
C PHE A 158 20.56 -10.60 40.84
N SER A 159 19.24 -10.43 40.68
CA SER A 159 18.44 -9.41 41.36
C SER A 159 18.47 -9.55 42.88
N LYS A 160 18.63 -10.78 43.39
CA LYS A 160 18.73 -11.04 44.83
C LYS A 160 20.03 -10.52 45.44
N ASN A 161 21.13 -10.53 44.69
CA ASN A 161 22.49 -10.33 45.22
C ASN A 161 23.23 -9.12 44.62
N HIS A 162 22.82 -8.63 43.45
CA HIS A 162 23.53 -7.61 42.66
C HIS A 162 22.58 -6.58 42.03
N GLN A 163 21.53 -6.21 42.76
CA GLN A 163 20.48 -5.31 42.25
C GLN A 163 21.04 -3.99 41.67
N THR A 164 21.98 -3.34 42.36
CA THR A 164 22.56 -2.06 41.91
C THR A 164 23.30 -2.16 40.57
N ASN A 165 24.02 -3.27 40.33
CA ASN A 165 24.76 -3.46 39.08
C ASN A 165 23.80 -3.73 37.91
N LEU A 166 22.76 -4.52 38.17
CA LEU A 166 21.70 -4.78 37.21
C LEU A 166 20.94 -3.50 36.83
N GLU A 167 20.63 -2.64 37.80
CA GLU A 167 20.01 -1.34 37.55
C GLU A 167 20.90 -0.49 36.63
N GLN A 168 22.21 -0.44 36.87
CA GLN A 168 23.15 0.29 36.01
C GLN A 168 23.18 -0.25 34.57
N ILE A 169 23.12 -1.57 34.38
CA ILE A 169 23.08 -2.19 33.05
C ILE A 169 21.78 -1.85 32.34
N LEU A 170 20.64 -1.89 33.03
CA LEU A 170 19.36 -1.49 32.43
C LEU A 170 19.35 -0.02 32.05
N VAL A 171 19.89 0.87 32.88
CA VAL A 171 19.99 2.29 32.55
C VAL A 171 20.79 2.51 31.25
N ARG A 172 21.84 1.72 31.01
CA ARG A 172 22.65 1.80 29.78
C ARG A 172 22.00 1.17 28.57
N THR A 173 21.28 0.06 28.77
CA THR A 173 20.70 -0.73 27.67
C THR A 173 19.33 -0.23 27.23
N LEU A 174 18.48 0.23 28.16
CA LEU A 174 17.11 0.70 27.90
C LEU A 174 16.99 1.68 26.72
N PRO A 175 17.88 2.68 26.56
CA PRO A 175 17.83 3.62 25.43
C PRO A 175 18.08 2.99 24.05
N ILE A 176 18.77 1.84 23.99
CA ILE A 176 19.24 1.22 22.74
C ILE A 176 18.25 0.17 22.22
N ILE A 177 17.32 -0.27 23.07
CA ILE A 177 16.47 -1.44 22.80
C ILE A 177 15.31 -1.12 21.87
N LYS A 178 15.28 -1.85 20.75
CA LYS A 178 14.22 -1.78 19.75
C LYS A 178 13.24 -2.96 19.80
N THR A 179 13.56 -4.03 20.53
CA THR A 179 12.86 -5.33 20.52
C THR A 179 12.91 -6.00 21.91
N ASN A 180 12.09 -7.03 22.15
CA ASN A 180 12.04 -7.81 23.41
C ASN A 180 11.43 -7.09 24.62
N ASP A 181 10.42 -6.26 24.39
CA ASP A 181 9.71 -5.49 25.42
C ASP A 181 9.27 -6.36 26.60
N GLU A 182 8.80 -7.58 26.33
CA GLU A 182 8.37 -8.54 27.35
C GLU A 182 9.44 -8.75 28.43
N LEU A 183 10.68 -9.02 28.01
CA LEU A 183 11.79 -9.25 28.93
C LEU A 183 11.96 -8.05 29.82
N PHE A 184 12.17 -6.87 29.24
CA PHE A 184 12.48 -5.65 29.97
C PHE A 184 11.39 -5.25 30.95
N LEU A 185 10.12 -5.39 30.57
CA LEU A 185 9.00 -5.15 31.48
C LEU A 185 9.04 -6.12 32.68
N PHE A 186 9.32 -7.42 32.46
CA PHE A 186 9.47 -8.36 33.57
C PHE A 186 10.63 -8.01 34.49
N LEU A 187 11.77 -7.62 33.91
CA LEU A 187 12.92 -7.19 34.71
C LEU A 187 12.57 -5.97 35.56
N LEU A 188 11.88 -4.98 34.99
CA LEU A 188 11.45 -3.77 35.68
C LEU A 188 10.43 -4.06 36.79
N ILE A 189 9.52 -5.03 36.60
CA ILE A 189 8.57 -5.46 37.63
C ILE A 189 9.28 -6.12 38.82
N ASP A 190 10.32 -6.92 38.54
CA ASP A 190 11.07 -7.64 39.58
C ASP A 190 12.05 -6.71 40.35
N LEU A 191 12.30 -5.49 39.86
CA LEU A 191 13.17 -4.51 40.54
C LEU A 191 12.47 -3.80 41.70
N ARG A 192 13.20 -3.61 42.80
CA ARG A 192 12.69 -2.85 43.96
C ARG A 192 12.81 -1.34 43.79
N SER A 193 13.61 -0.85 42.84
CA SER A 193 13.80 0.59 42.60
C SER A 193 13.51 0.96 41.15
N THR A 194 12.26 1.34 40.89
CA THR A 194 11.85 1.88 39.58
C THR A 194 12.16 3.37 39.45
N ASN A 195 12.55 4.05 40.55
CA ASN A 195 12.77 5.50 40.63
C ASN A 195 13.72 6.04 39.54
N VAL A 196 14.80 5.32 39.26
CA VAL A 196 15.80 5.76 38.27
C VAL A 196 15.23 5.69 36.85
N PHE A 197 14.42 4.67 36.55
CA PHE A 197 13.87 4.44 35.22
C PHE A 197 12.69 5.35 34.90
N VAL A 198 11.88 5.66 35.89
CA VAL A 198 10.69 6.52 35.75
C VAL A 198 11.04 7.92 35.27
N LEU A 199 12.27 8.38 35.49
CA LEU A 199 12.80 9.67 35.01
C LEU A 199 13.42 9.60 33.61
N MET A 200 13.49 8.41 32.99
CA MET A 200 14.09 8.22 31.67
C MET A 200 13.04 8.25 30.56
N PRO A 201 13.24 9.00 29.45
CA PRO A 201 12.35 8.95 28.30
C PRO A 201 12.19 7.54 27.70
N SER A 202 13.28 6.75 27.67
CA SER A 202 13.29 5.38 27.12
C SER A 202 12.35 4.42 27.86
N PHE A 203 12.16 4.62 29.17
CA PHE A 203 11.18 3.85 29.95
C PHE A 203 9.76 4.12 29.45
N TRP A 204 9.39 5.38 29.25
CA TRP A 204 8.05 5.73 28.78
C TRP A 204 7.82 5.33 27.33
N TYR A 205 8.84 5.40 26.47
CA TYR A 205 8.74 4.82 25.12
C TYR A 205 8.57 3.30 25.13
N LEU A 206 9.21 2.58 26.06
CA LEU A 206 8.98 1.15 26.26
C LEU A 206 7.52 0.89 26.64
N ILE A 207 6.97 1.64 27.60
CA ILE A 207 5.56 1.52 28.00
C ILE A 207 4.63 1.82 26.82
N GLN A 208 4.85 2.92 26.11
CA GLN A 208 4.04 3.30 24.94
C GLN A 208 4.07 2.23 23.83
N ARG A 209 5.27 1.74 23.47
CA ARG A 209 5.44 0.68 22.46
C ARG A 209 4.73 -0.61 22.87
N SER A 210 4.90 -0.98 24.13
CA SER A 210 4.27 -2.16 24.73
C SER A 210 2.74 -2.09 24.73
N LEU A 211 2.17 -0.89 24.92
CA LEU A 211 0.73 -0.65 24.88
C LEU A 211 0.18 -0.46 23.45
N GLY A 212 1.00 0.00 22.51
CA GLY A 212 0.60 0.25 21.12
C GLY A 212 0.61 -0.98 20.21
N ASP A 213 1.36 -2.04 20.56
CA ASP A 213 1.53 -3.21 19.70
C ASP A 213 0.20 -3.93 19.41
N SER A 214 -0.22 -3.93 18.14
CA SER A 214 -1.49 -4.46 17.67
C SER A 214 -1.50 -5.98 17.51
N THR A 215 -0.38 -6.67 17.72
CA THR A 215 -0.32 -8.12 17.57
C THR A 215 -1.04 -8.85 18.70
N SER A 216 -1.96 -9.76 18.35
CA SER A 216 -2.80 -10.51 19.30
C SER A 216 -2.04 -11.45 20.24
N ASN A 217 -0.73 -11.65 20.03
CA ASN A 217 0.10 -12.53 20.84
C ASN A 217 0.71 -11.83 22.07
N ASN A 218 0.50 -10.52 22.25
CA ASN A 218 1.22 -9.72 23.24
C ASN A 218 0.37 -9.26 24.44
N ASP A 219 -0.73 -9.94 24.76
CA ASP A 219 -1.57 -9.66 25.96
C ASP A 219 -0.75 -9.53 27.24
N ARG A 220 0.23 -10.42 27.41
CA ARG A 220 1.10 -10.43 28.59
C ARG A 220 1.96 -9.18 28.69
N ILE A 221 2.54 -8.72 27.58
CA ILE A 221 3.35 -7.51 27.51
C ILE A 221 2.51 -6.29 27.91
N ARG A 222 1.29 -6.20 27.37
CA ARG A 222 0.34 -5.11 27.65
C ARG A 222 -0.03 -5.06 29.13
N LYS A 223 -0.39 -6.20 29.72
CA LYS A 223 -0.70 -6.31 31.14
C LYS A 223 0.48 -5.90 32.03
N CYS A 224 1.70 -6.30 31.68
CA CYS A 224 2.90 -5.86 32.39
C CYS A 224 3.12 -4.34 32.29
N ALA A 225 2.93 -3.75 31.12
CA ALA A 225 3.06 -2.31 30.92
C ALA A 225 1.99 -1.52 31.71
N ILE A 226 0.72 -1.94 31.67
CA ILE A 226 -0.36 -1.33 32.47
C ILE A 226 -0.05 -1.49 33.95
N TYR A 227 0.36 -2.67 34.40
CA TYR A 227 0.67 -2.93 35.80
C TYR A 227 1.77 -1.98 36.31
N LEU A 228 2.89 -1.86 35.58
CA LEU A 228 3.94 -0.90 35.93
C LEU A 228 3.42 0.53 35.95
N PHE A 229 2.58 0.90 34.98
CA PHE A 229 2.01 2.24 34.93
C PHE A 229 1.09 2.53 36.14
N GLN A 230 0.21 1.58 36.49
CA GLN A 230 -0.66 1.67 37.66
C GLN A 230 0.15 1.76 38.96
N GLN A 231 1.23 0.98 39.09
CA GLN A 231 2.12 1.07 40.25
C GLN A 231 2.74 2.46 40.39
N ILE A 232 3.19 3.07 39.30
CA ILE A 232 3.75 4.43 39.33
C ILE A 232 2.70 5.46 39.74
N LEU A 233 1.47 5.36 39.23
CA LEU A 233 0.39 6.31 39.55
C LEU A 233 -0.15 6.18 40.98
N THR A 234 -0.08 4.97 41.57
CA THR A 234 -0.57 4.69 42.92
C THR A 234 0.48 4.88 44.00
N ASN A 235 1.77 4.88 43.65
CA ASN A 235 2.85 5.08 44.60
C ASN A 235 3.04 6.57 44.94
N ASP A 236 2.91 6.90 46.23
CA ASP A 236 3.06 8.26 46.77
C ASP A 236 4.49 8.81 46.67
N GLU A 237 5.49 8.00 46.32
CA GLU A 237 6.85 8.47 46.04
C GLU A 237 6.94 9.25 44.71
N TYR A 238 6.03 9.01 43.76
CA TYR A 238 6.03 9.62 42.42
C TYR A 238 5.02 10.75 42.28
N LYS A 239 5.04 11.71 43.21
CA LYS A 239 4.10 12.85 43.19
C LYS A 239 4.30 13.80 42.02
N HIS A 240 5.51 13.84 41.46
CA HIS A 240 5.82 14.72 40.35
C HIS A 240 6.83 14.05 39.39
N ILE A 241 6.40 13.79 38.16
CA ILE A 241 7.23 13.32 37.05
C ILE A 241 6.97 14.24 35.88
N GLU A 242 8.01 14.88 35.34
CA GLU A 242 7.92 15.70 34.14
C GLU A 242 9.05 15.30 33.18
N ILE A 243 8.69 14.79 32.00
CA ILE A 243 9.66 14.41 30.96
C ILE A 243 9.24 15.01 29.63
N LYS A 244 10.19 15.67 28.97
CA LYS A 244 10.01 16.29 27.66
C LYS A 244 10.49 15.37 26.55
N GLU A 245 9.75 15.38 25.45
CA GLU A 245 10.11 14.78 24.19
C GLU A 245 10.91 15.81 23.37
N GLU A 246 12.23 15.57 23.24
CA GLU A 246 13.17 16.49 22.60
C GLU A 246 12.78 16.87 21.17
N LYS A 247 12.15 15.93 20.43
CA LYS A 247 11.80 16.12 19.02
C LYS A 247 10.64 17.07 18.79
N PHE A 248 9.67 17.13 19.71
CA PHE A 248 8.39 17.82 19.48
C PHE A 248 8.14 18.95 20.49
N ASN A 249 9.09 19.24 21.39
CA ASN A 249 8.97 20.24 22.45
C ASN A 249 7.66 20.09 23.26
N ARG A 250 7.28 18.83 23.52
CA ARG A 250 6.07 18.44 24.27
C ARG A 250 6.43 17.58 25.46
N LEU A 251 5.52 17.46 26.41
CA LEU A 251 5.67 16.55 27.54
C LEU A 251 5.36 15.12 27.09
N LEU A 252 6.37 14.25 27.10
CA LEU A 252 6.15 12.82 26.93
C LEU A 252 5.28 12.28 28.05
N ILE A 253 5.54 12.74 29.28
CA ILE A 253 4.72 12.46 30.45
C ILE A 253 4.76 13.61 31.46
N LEU A 254 3.62 13.87 32.09
CA LEU A 254 3.48 14.72 33.25
C LEU A 254 2.58 13.99 34.25
N ILE A 255 3.11 13.53 35.37
CA ILE A 255 2.33 13.00 36.50
C ILE A 255 2.46 14.00 37.63
N ASP A 256 1.37 14.67 37.96
CA ASP A 256 1.21 15.50 39.16
C ASP A 256 -0.21 15.35 39.71
N GLU A 257 -0.55 16.08 40.78
CA GLU A 257 -1.90 16.02 41.35
C GLU A 257 -3.01 16.44 40.36
N LYS A 258 -2.70 17.29 39.37
CA LYS A 258 -3.66 17.80 38.38
C LYS A 258 -3.85 16.82 37.22
N THR A 259 -2.79 16.15 36.77
CA THR A 259 -2.83 15.18 35.67
C THR A 259 -3.09 13.75 36.11
N LYS A 260 -3.10 13.46 37.41
CA LYS A 260 -3.38 12.10 37.93
C LYS A 260 -4.72 11.56 37.42
N GLN A 261 -5.78 12.38 37.39
CA GLN A 261 -7.09 11.97 36.87
C GLN A 261 -7.06 11.67 35.37
N PHE A 262 -6.27 12.40 34.59
CA PHE A 262 -6.07 12.14 33.16
C PHE A 262 -5.49 10.74 32.94
N TRP A 263 -4.47 10.34 33.70
CA TRP A 263 -3.85 9.02 33.57
C TRP A 263 -4.76 7.89 34.06
N ILE A 264 -5.55 8.13 35.10
CA ILE A 264 -6.58 7.18 35.54
C ILE A 264 -7.62 6.99 34.43
N ASP A 265 -8.09 8.07 33.80
CA ASP A 265 -9.04 7.98 32.69
C ASP A 265 -8.45 7.27 31.47
N PHE A 266 -7.16 7.50 31.18
CA PHE A 266 -6.42 6.79 30.13
C PHE A 266 -6.39 5.27 30.40
N ILE A 267 -6.01 4.84 31.61
CA ILE A 267 -5.92 3.42 31.97
C ILE A 267 -7.29 2.75 31.91
N VAL A 268 -8.32 3.39 32.48
CA VAL A 268 -9.69 2.85 32.45
C VAL A 268 -10.19 2.69 31.01
N LEU A 269 -9.90 3.66 30.13
CA LEU A 269 -10.22 3.54 28.72
C LEU A 269 -9.44 2.41 28.05
N TYR A 270 -8.14 2.30 28.32
CA TYR A 270 -7.31 1.26 27.74
C TYR A 270 -7.81 -0.14 28.12
N GLU A 271 -8.08 -0.39 29.40
CA GLU A 271 -8.59 -1.67 29.89
C GLU A 271 -9.96 -1.99 29.29
N ALA A 272 -10.87 -1.02 29.23
CA ALA A 272 -12.19 -1.23 28.61
C ALA A 272 -12.10 -1.55 27.09
N LEU A 273 -11.09 -1.01 26.41
CA LEU A 273 -10.83 -1.31 25.00
C LEU A 273 -10.19 -2.68 24.79
N GLU A 274 -9.51 -3.25 25.80
CA GLU A 274 -8.91 -4.59 25.78
C GLU A 274 -9.99 -5.68 25.80
N ASP A 275 -11.05 -5.50 26.59
CA ASP A 275 -12.19 -6.43 26.62
C ASP A 275 -12.99 -6.43 25.31
N GLY A 276 -12.92 -5.34 24.53
CA GLY A 276 -13.54 -5.19 23.21
C GLY A 276 -15.06 -5.16 23.20
N VAL A 277 -15.67 -5.01 24.37
CA VAL A 277 -17.12 -5.04 24.54
C VAL A 277 -17.72 -3.65 24.29
N VAL A 278 -18.36 -3.47 23.14
CA VAL A 278 -18.90 -2.17 22.67
C VAL A 278 -19.79 -1.47 23.72
N HIS A 279 -20.63 -2.20 24.45
CA HIS A 279 -21.53 -1.61 25.44
C HIS A 279 -20.81 -1.08 26.69
N LEU A 280 -19.61 -1.59 26.99
CA LEU A 280 -18.74 -1.06 28.05
C LEU A 280 -17.95 0.16 27.56
N ILE A 281 -17.56 0.16 26.28
CA ILE A 281 -16.78 1.24 25.67
C ILE A 281 -17.65 2.49 25.44
N LYS A 282 -18.90 2.33 24.96
CA LYS A 282 -19.78 3.43 24.57
C LYS A 282 -19.93 4.54 25.63
N PRO A 283 -20.20 4.26 26.92
CA PRO A 283 -20.26 5.29 27.96
C PRO A 283 -18.94 6.04 28.18
N LEU A 284 -17.81 5.40 27.89
CA LEU A 284 -16.48 5.94 28.12
C LEU A 284 -15.98 6.82 26.98
N LEU A 285 -16.61 6.78 25.80
CA LEU A 285 -16.18 7.56 24.63
C LEU A 285 -16.10 9.07 24.88
N THR A 286 -16.95 9.61 25.77
CA THR A 286 -16.90 11.02 26.17
C THR A 286 -15.60 11.42 26.87
N LYS A 287 -14.84 10.45 27.40
CA LYS A 287 -13.54 10.69 28.01
C LYS A 287 -12.46 11.04 26.96
N PHE A 288 -12.61 10.67 25.69
CA PHE A 288 -11.64 11.03 24.64
C PHE A 288 -11.53 12.54 24.44
N ASP A 289 -12.65 13.27 24.46
CA ASP A 289 -12.64 14.73 24.36
C ASP A 289 -11.93 15.36 25.56
N ARG A 290 -12.13 14.80 26.76
CA ARG A 290 -11.42 15.24 27.96
C ARG A 290 -9.93 15.00 27.81
N LEU A 291 -9.52 13.78 27.46
CA LEU A 291 -8.11 13.45 27.27
C LEU A 291 -7.47 14.36 26.22
N LEU A 292 -8.11 14.58 25.07
CA LEU A 292 -7.59 15.49 24.04
C LEU A 292 -7.42 16.92 24.58
N ASN A 293 -8.43 17.48 25.25
CA ASN A 293 -8.36 18.83 25.79
C ASN A 293 -7.25 18.96 26.84
N PHE A 294 -7.10 17.97 27.73
CA PHE A 294 -6.00 17.91 28.70
C PHE A 294 -4.64 17.82 27.99
N SER A 295 -4.50 16.98 26.95
CA SER A 295 -3.24 16.90 26.22
C SER A 295 -2.86 18.22 25.57
N LEU A 296 -3.83 18.97 25.04
CA LEU A 296 -3.61 20.28 24.45
C LEU A 296 -3.30 21.36 25.51
N GLU A 297 -4.01 21.36 26.63
CA GLU A 297 -3.82 22.34 27.72
C GLU A 297 -2.44 22.22 28.38
N TYR A 298 -2.00 20.99 28.64
CA TYR A 298 -0.73 20.71 29.33
C TYR A 298 0.43 20.41 28.37
N GLY A 299 0.19 20.40 27.05
CA GLY A 299 1.22 20.11 26.05
C GLY A 299 1.74 18.67 26.11
N LEU A 300 0.90 17.70 26.50
CA LEU A 300 1.24 16.28 26.49
C LEU A 300 1.34 15.73 25.06
N SER A 301 2.22 14.75 24.87
CA SER A 301 2.38 14.03 23.59
C SER A 301 1.09 13.31 23.21
N LEU A 302 0.63 13.51 21.97
CA LEU A 302 -0.61 12.92 21.46
C LEU A 302 -0.46 11.42 21.16
N THR A 303 0.78 10.92 21.17
CA THR A 303 1.11 9.50 21.05
C THR A 303 0.35 8.62 22.04
N TRP A 304 0.11 9.08 23.27
CA TRP A 304 -0.74 8.37 24.24
C TRP A 304 -2.19 8.22 23.74
N LEU A 305 -2.75 9.29 23.20
CA LEU A 305 -4.10 9.25 22.64
C LEU A 305 -4.17 8.35 21.40
N PHE A 306 -3.13 8.34 20.58
CA PHE A 306 -3.04 7.46 19.41
C PHE A 306 -3.02 5.98 19.78
N ILE A 307 -2.41 5.59 20.91
CA ILE A 307 -2.50 4.21 21.42
C ILE A 307 -3.96 3.81 21.65
N LEU A 308 -4.77 4.68 22.27
CA LEU A 308 -6.20 4.40 22.47
C LEU A 308 -6.98 4.34 21.14
N LEU A 309 -6.66 5.22 20.19
CA LEU A 309 -7.30 5.19 18.87
C LEU A 309 -6.93 3.93 18.08
N GLN A 310 -5.67 3.49 18.13
CA GLN A 310 -5.23 2.23 17.52
C GLN A 310 -5.98 1.03 18.12
N ARG A 311 -6.25 1.04 19.43
CA ARG A 311 -7.05 0.00 20.08
C ARG A 311 -8.52 0.05 19.68
N LEU A 312 -9.09 1.24 19.52
CA LEU A 312 -10.44 1.40 18.97
C LEU A 312 -10.54 0.88 17.54
N PHE A 313 -9.52 1.09 16.73
CA PHE A 313 -9.44 0.54 15.39
C PHE A 313 -9.25 -0.98 15.39
N ALA A 314 -8.38 -1.51 16.25
CA ALA A 314 -8.18 -2.95 16.38
C ALA A 314 -9.45 -3.71 16.84
N ASN A 315 -10.40 -3.00 17.45
CA ASN A 315 -11.71 -3.56 17.74
C ASN A 315 -12.48 -3.87 16.45
N THR A 316 -12.93 -5.11 16.30
CA THR A 316 -13.64 -5.60 15.09
C THR A 316 -15.02 -4.97 14.88
N SER A 317 -15.47 -4.12 15.80
CA SER A 317 -16.78 -3.48 15.72
C SER A 317 -16.78 -2.30 14.73
N SER A 318 -17.57 -2.45 13.65
CA SER A 318 -17.81 -1.37 12.67
C SER A 318 -18.32 -0.06 13.29
N PRO A 319 -19.26 -0.06 14.27
CA PRO A 319 -19.72 1.19 14.90
C PRO A 319 -18.61 1.96 15.63
N LEU A 320 -17.69 1.26 16.32
CA LEU A 320 -16.55 1.90 17.00
C LEU A 320 -15.57 2.48 16.00
N ALA A 321 -15.20 1.73 14.96
CA ALA A 321 -14.30 2.23 13.93
C ALA A 321 -14.88 3.48 13.24
N ARG A 322 -16.19 3.48 12.92
CA ARG A 322 -16.90 4.67 12.42
C ARG A 322 -16.84 5.86 13.37
N TRP A 323 -17.19 5.63 14.64
CA TRP A 323 -17.11 6.68 15.65
C TRP A 323 -15.69 7.26 15.75
N THR A 324 -14.67 6.41 15.70
CA THR A 324 -13.26 6.78 15.84
C THR A 324 -12.79 7.66 14.68
N VAL A 325 -13.10 7.27 13.44
CA VAL A 325 -12.77 8.10 12.25
C VAL A 325 -13.48 9.45 12.32
N ARG A 326 -14.78 9.47 12.67
CA ARG A 326 -15.55 10.72 12.79
C ARG A 326 -14.99 11.62 13.90
N TRP A 327 -14.72 11.05 15.07
CA TRP A 327 -14.15 11.77 16.19
C TRP A 327 -12.80 12.35 15.82
N PHE A 328 -11.94 11.59 15.13
CA PHE A 328 -10.66 12.08 14.63
C PHE A 328 -10.85 13.29 13.70
N PHE A 329 -11.71 13.17 12.69
CA PHE A 329 -11.98 14.27 11.76
C PHE A 329 -12.54 15.51 12.45
N ASN A 330 -13.44 15.37 13.42
CA ASN A 330 -14.05 16.51 14.08
C ASN A 330 -13.11 17.17 15.11
N SER A 331 -12.45 16.37 15.95
CA SER A 331 -11.79 16.84 17.16
C SER A 331 -10.30 17.18 16.96
N MET A 332 -9.59 16.50 16.06
CA MET A 332 -8.16 16.77 15.85
C MET A 332 -7.95 18.09 15.11
N LYS A 333 -7.09 18.94 15.68
CA LYS A 333 -6.63 20.20 15.09
C LYS A 333 -5.21 19.99 14.52
N LEU A 334 -4.95 20.52 13.32
CA LEU A 334 -3.66 20.42 12.61
C LEU A 334 -3.02 21.81 12.43
N PRO A 335 -1.69 21.89 12.21
CA PRO A 335 -0.75 20.79 11.94
C PRO A 335 0.24 20.55 13.09
N ASP A 336 0.21 19.34 13.60
CA ASP A 336 1.31 18.73 14.33
C ASP A 336 1.74 17.49 13.56
N ASN A 337 3.04 17.35 13.30
CA ASN A 337 3.63 16.25 12.53
C ASN A 337 3.20 14.88 13.08
N GLN A 338 2.97 14.76 14.39
CA GLN A 338 2.48 13.51 14.99
C GLN A 338 1.07 13.15 14.48
N VAL A 339 0.16 14.14 14.39
CA VAL A 339 -1.22 13.96 13.92
C VAL A 339 -1.25 13.64 12.42
N GLU A 340 -0.41 14.31 11.64
CA GLU A 340 -0.30 14.07 10.20
C GLU A 340 0.20 12.65 9.90
N ASN A 341 1.26 12.21 10.58
CA ASN A 341 1.76 10.84 10.44
C ASN A 341 0.69 9.81 10.81
N PHE A 342 -0.01 10.01 11.94
CA PHE A 342 -1.08 9.10 12.36
C PHE A 342 -2.26 9.06 11.37
N PHE A 343 -2.61 10.21 10.78
CA PHE A 343 -3.64 10.30 9.76
C PHE A 343 -3.28 9.44 8.54
N PHE A 344 -2.06 9.57 8.01
CA PHE A 344 -1.63 8.83 6.82
C PHE A 344 -1.37 7.35 7.08
N GLU A 345 -0.84 6.99 8.25
CA GLU A 345 -0.45 5.60 8.56
C GLU A 345 -1.59 4.77 9.12
N THR A 346 -2.60 5.37 9.74
CA THR A 346 -3.66 4.62 10.43
C THR A 346 -5.05 5.04 9.98
N VAL A 347 -5.40 6.33 10.07
CA VAL A 347 -6.79 6.77 9.83
C VAL A 347 -7.19 6.59 8.37
N LEU A 348 -6.28 6.87 7.43
CA LEU A 348 -6.54 6.71 6.01
C LEU A 348 -6.73 5.24 5.61
N ASP A 349 -5.91 4.34 6.15
CA ASP A 349 -6.05 2.89 5.96
C ASP A 349 -7.40 2.38 6.47
N TRP A 350 -7.84 2.83 7.64
CA TRP A 350 -9.16 2.46 8.16
C TRP A 350 -10.30 3.03 7.33
N SER A 351 -10.15 4.27 6.86
CA SER A 351 -11.11 4.94 5.98
C SER A 351 -11.29 4.20 4.64
N SER A 352 -10.32 3.38 4.23
CA SER A 352 -10.42 2.57 3.01
C SER A 352 -11.55 1.53 3.02
N ASN A 353 -12.10 1.20 4.20
CA ASN A 353 -13.16 0.21 4.35
C ASN A 353 -14.57 0.80 4.14
N ASN A 354 -15.41 0.10 3.37
CA ASN A 354 -16.76 0.55 3.00
C ASN A 354 -17.64 0.89 4.21
N PHE A 355 -17.51 0.11 5.30
CA PHE A 355 -18.38 0.26 6.47
C PHE A 355 -18.19 1.61 7.17
N VAL A 356 -17.08 2.33 6.91
CA VAL A 356 -16.84 3.66 7.50
C VAL A 356 -17.83 4.70 6.95
N PHE A 357 -18.13 4.61 5.66
CA PHE A 357 -18.96 5.60 4.94
C PHE A 357 -20.39 5.13 4.69
N LEU A 358 -20.71 3.86 4.98
CA LEU A 358 -22.07 3.35 4.88
C LEU A 358 -22.91 3.80 6.07
N LYS A 359 -24.16 4.19 5.80
CA LYS A 359 -25.17 4.39 6.85
C LYS A 359 -25.42 3.06 7.56
N GLY A 360 -25.30 3.05 8.88
CA GLY A 360 -25.53 1.88 9.73
C GLY A 360 -25.64 2.29 11.19
N GLU A 361 -25.72 1.33 12.12
CA GLU A 361 -25.83 1.62 13.57
C GLU A 361 -24.68 2.51 14.04
N GLU A 362 -24.97 3.76 14.39
CA GLU A 362 -23.99 4.68 14.94
C GLU A 362 -24.03 4.64 16.46
N ILE A 363 -22.86 4.79 17.09
CA ILE A 363 -22.79 4.79 18.55
C ILE A 363 -23.46 6.03 19.13
N ASN A 364 -23.42 7.16 18.42
CA ASN A 364 -24.15 8.38 18.74
C ASN A 364 -24.99 8.77 17.52
N ASP A 365 -26.21 9.28 17.73
CA ASP A 365 -27.11 9.78 16.67
C ASP A 365 -26.58 11.08 16.02
N SER A 366 -25.33 11.09 15.59
CA SER A 366 -24.77 12.23 14.89
C SER A 366 -25.34 12.26 13.48
N GLN A 367 -26.11 13.31 13.19
CA GLN A 367 -26.74 13.48 11.89
C GLN A 367 -25.74 13.81 10.76
N GLN A 368 -24.51 14.21 11.10
CA GLN A 368 -23.53 14.67 10.13
C GLN A 368 -22.90 13.48 9.37
N PRO A 369 -23.01 13.45 8.02
CA PRO A 369 -22.36 12.43 7.20
C PRO A 369 -20.83 12.51 7.30
N MET A 370 -20.17 11.35 7.23
CA MET A 370 -18.70 11.22 7.38
C MET A 370 -17.93 12.09 6.37
N GLU A 371 -18.49 12.24 5.17
CA GLU A 371 -17.92 13.03 4.08
C GLU A 371 -17.81 14.51 4.44
N GLN A 372 -18.78 15.05 5.17
CA GLN A 372 -18.73 16.44 5.65
C GLN A 372 -17.71 16.58 6.78
N CYS A 373 -17.58 15.59 7.66
CA CYS A 373 -16.53 15.61 8.69
C CYS A 373 -15.13 15.62 8.04
N LEU A 374 -14.92 14.77 7.02
CA LEU A 374 -13.67 14.73 6.26
C LEU A 374 -13.42 16.04 5.51
N GLU A 375 -14.46 16.62 4.89
CA GLU A 375 -14.36 17.92 4.20
C GLU A 375 -13.90 19.02 5.15
N SER A 376 -14.57 19.18 6.30
CA SER A 376 -14.19 20.18 7.31
C SER A 376 -12.81 19.91 7.92
N TYR A 377 -12.37 18.65 7.95
CA TYR A 377 -11.01 18.31 8.36
C TYR A 377 -9.98 18.71 7.31
N LEU A 378 -10.19 18.36 6.04
CA LEU A 378 -9.31 18.73 4.93
C LEU A 378 -9.20 20.26 4.79
N GLU A 379 -10.31 20.97 4.94
CA GLU A 379 -10.34 22.43 4.92
C GLU A 379 -9.49 23.02 6.03
N ARG A 380 -9.64 22.54 7.27
CA ARG A 380 -8.79 22.98 8.38
C ARG A 380 -7.33 22.64 8.15
N TRP A 381 -7.03 21.44 7.65
CA TRP A 381 -5.65 21.01 7.42
C TRP A 381 -4.96 21.83 6.34
N LEU A 382 -5.52 21.89 5.14
CA LEU A 382 -4.88 22.54 3.99
C LEU A 382 -4.73 24.05 4.18
N ASN A 383 -5.64 24.69 4.93
CA ASN A 383 -5.55 26.12 5.22
C ASN A 383 -4.50 26.48 6.29
N HIS A 384 -4.00 25.53 7.08
CA HIS A 384 -3.03 25.79 8.16
C HIS A 384 -1.62 25.28 7.89
N VAL A 385 -1.41 24.51 6.82
CA VAL A 385 -0.09 24.00 6.43
C VAL A 385 0.64 25.02 5.54
N GLU A 386 1.96 25.14 5.72
CA GLU A 386 2.80 26.06 4.94
C GLU A 386 2.84 25.72 3.44
N ASN A 387 2.82 24.44 3.08
CA ASN A 387 2.83 23.95 1.70
C ASN A 387 1.68 22.96 1.42
N PRO A 388 0.46 23.47 1.16
CA PRO A 388 -0.72 22.62 0.93
C PRO A 388 -0.61 21.73 -0.32
N SER A 389 0.13 22.18 -1.34
CA SER A 389 0.38 21.39 -2.55
C SER A 389 1.16 20.11 -2.24
N SER A 390 2.27 20.21 -1.48
CA SER A 390 3.07 19.04 -1.08
C SER A 390 2.29 18.05 -0.22
N CYS A 391 1.48 18.54 0.73
CA CYS A 391 0.65 17.69 1.58
C CYS A 391 -0.45 16.98 0.78
N LEU A 392 -1.06 17.65 -0.19
CA LEU A 392 -2.04 17.03 -1.07
C LEU A 392 -1.40 15.98 -1.99
N LEU A 393 -0.16 16.17 -2.44
CA LEU A 393 0.62 15.15 -3.14
C LEU A 393 0.85 13.92 -2.27
N THR A 394 1.21 14.10 -1.00
CA THR A 394 1.35 13.00 -0.02
C THR A 394 0.03 12.27 0.18
N LEU A 395 -1.10 12.98 0.29
CA LEU A 395 -2.42 12.36 0.39
C LEU A 395 -2.76 11.54 -0.86
N LEU A 396 -2.60 12.10 -2.05
CA LEU A 396 -2.94 11.41 -3.30
C LEU A 396 -2.04 10.20 -3.54
N SER A 397 -0.74 10.30 -3.25
CA SER A 397 0.19 9.17 -3.36
C SER A 397 -0.17 8.04 -2.39
N ARG A 398 -0.58 8.36 -1.16
CA ARG A 398 -1.11 7.35 -0.22
C ARG A 398 -2.43 6.75 -0.69
N ILE A 399 -3.35 7.54 -1.23
CA ILE A 399 -4.58 7.02 -1.85
C ILE A 399 -4.25 6.05 -2.99
N GLN A 400 -3.23 6.32 -3.79
CA GLN A 400 -2.82 5.44 -4.88
C GLN A 400 -2.28 4.08 -4.39
N THR A 401 -1.60 4.02 -3.25
CA THR A 401 -0.98 2.79 -2.74
C THR A 401 -1.92 1.94 -1.87
N ILE A 402 -2.91 2.55 -1.22
CA ILE A 402 -3.88 1.84 -0.37
C ILE A 402 -4.90 1.08 -1.24
N LYS A 403 -5.30 -0.11 -0.80
CA LYS A 403 -6.38 -0.87 -1.42
C LYS A 403 -7.74 -0.33 -0.96
N TRP A 404 -8.36 0.48 -1.79
CA TRP A 404 -9.66 1.07 -1.49
C TRP A 404 -10.83 0.15 -1.80
N SER A 405 -11.83 0.20 -0.91
CA SER A 405 -13.16 -0.23 -1.26
C SER A 405 -13.88 0.81 -2.13
N HIS A 406 -14.81 0.34 -2.97
CA HIS A 406 -15.43 1.16 -4.01
C HIS A 406 -16.13 2.41 -3.48
N ILE A 407 -16.83 2.30 -2.35
CA ILE A 407 -17.64 3.40 -1.82
C ILE A 407 -16.72 4.41 -1.12
N SER A 408 -15.77 3.93 -0.32
CA SER A 408 -14.87 4.80 0.45
C SER A 408 -14.08 5.75 -0.44
N LEU A 409 -13.49 5.26 -1.53
CA LEU A 409 -12.69 6.11 -2.42
C LEU A 409 -13.56 7.18 -3.10
N VAL A 410 -14.76 6.82 -3.55
CA VAL A 410 -15.70 7.78 -4.14
C VAL A 410 -16.07 8.86 -3.14
N ARG A 411 -16.27 8.51 -1.86
CA ARG A 411 -16.60 9.47 -0.80
C ARG A 411 -15.44 10.40 -0.46
N ILE A 412 -14.20 9.91 -0.42
CA ILE A 412 -13.02 10.75 -0.22
C ILE A 412 -12.84 11.73 -1.38
N LEU A 413 -12.96 11.25 -2.61
CA LEU A 413 -12.91 12.12 -3.79
C LEU A 413 -14.05 13.16 -3.79
N TYR A 414 -15.22 12.80 -3.28
CA TYR A 414 -16.31 13.75 -3.12
C TYR A 414 -16.00 14.85 -2.09
N SER A 415 -15.39 14.51 -0.95
CA SER A 415 -14.94 15.52 0.02
C SER A 415 -13.86 16.44 -0.56
N LEU A 416 -12.88 15.89 -1.29
CA LEU A 416 -11.86 16.68 -2.00
C LEU A 416 -12.46 17.58 -3.08
N ARG A 417 -13.45 17.09 -3.83
CA ARG A 417 -14.21 17.87 -4.82
C ARG A 417 -14.89 19.06 -4.17
N THR A 418 -15.52 18.85 -3.01
CA THR A 418 -16.25 19.92 -2.32
C THR A 418 -15.27 20.99 -1.82
N TYR A 419 -14.13 20.56 -1.27
CA TYR A 419 -13.03 21.48 -0.94
C TYR A 419 -12.58 22.30 -2.17
N ALA A 420 -12.34 21.63 -3.32
CA ALA A 420 -11.92 22.29 -4.56
C ALA A 420 -12.94 23.33 -5.06
N LEU A 421 -14.24 23.00 -5.01
CA LEU A 421 -15.32 23.91 -5.40
C LEU A 421 -15.41 25.15 -4.51
N ASN A 422 -15.03 25.04 -3.24
CA ASN A 422 -15.02 26.16 -2.29
C ASN A 422 -13.75 27.03 -2.42
N HIS A 423 -12.69 26.51 -3.04
CA HIS A 423 -11.36 27.13 -3.10
C HIS A 423 -10.84 27.30 -4.55
N GLN A 424 -11.72 27.70 -5.48
CA GLN A 424 -11.45 27.75 -6.94
C GLN A 424 -10.28 28.65 -7.38
N ASN A 425 -9.73 29.46 -6.47
CA ASN A 425 -8.60 30.36 -6.74
C ASN A 425 -7.26 29.84 -6.19
N GLN A 426 -7.24 28.65 -5.57
CA GLN A 426 -6.01 28.07 -5.01
C GLN A 426 -5.35 27.16 -6.06
N SER A 427 -4.18 27.56 -6.53
CA SER A 427 -3.34 26.78 -7.43
C SER A 427 -2.52 25.75 -6.63
N LEU A 428 -3.13 24.60 -6.33
CA LEU A 428 -2.55 23.54 -5.50
C LEU A 428 -2.00 22.37 -6.31
N LEU A 429 -2.56 22.09 -7.50
CA LEU A 429 -2.18 20.94 -8.30
C LEU A 429 -1.17 21.32 -9.38
N ASN A 430 -0.22 20.41 -9.59
CA ASN A 430 0.78 20.46 -10.65
C ASN A 430 0.75 19.14 -11.45
N ASP A 431 1.68 18.99 -12.40
CA ASP A 431 1.76 17.82 -13.28
C ASP A 431 1.90 16.47 -12.56
N GLU A 432 2.56 16.41 -11.41
CA GLU A 432 2.69 15.17 -10.63
C GLU A 432 1.34 14.72 -10.07
N HIS A 433 0.50 15.67 -9.63
CA HIS A 433 -0.85 15.36 -9.17
C HIS A 433 -1.71 14.82 -10.30
N ILE A 434 -1.59 15.39 -11.50
CA ILE A 434 -2.32 14.93 -12.69
C ILE A 434 -1.94 13.48 -13.04
N LYS A 435 -0.64 13.14 -12.99
CA LYS A 435 -0.17 11.77 -13.23
C LYS A 435 -0.78 10.78 -12.24
N ILE A 436 -0.88 11.14 -10.96
CA ILE A 436 -1.52 10.30 -9.94
C ILE A 436 -3.01 10.11 -10.25
N PHE A 437 -3.75 11.17 -10.56
CA PHE A 437 -5.17 11.06 -10.92
C PHE A 437 -5.39 10.22 -12.18
N ALA A 438 -4.57 10.40 -13.22
CA ALA A 438 -4.60 9.57 -14.42
C ALA A 438 -4.35 8.10 -14.06
N SER A 439 -3.36 7.81 -13.21
CA SER A 439 -3.10 6.46 -12.73
C SER A 439 -4.26 5.87 -11.95
N LEU A 440 -4.91 6.63 -11.05
CA LEU A 440 -6.09 6.19 -10.31
C LEU A 440 -7.25 5.81 -11.24
N ILE A 441 -7.50 6.62 -12.30
CA ILE A 441 -8.50 6.34 -13.34
C ILE A 441 -8.23 5.03 -14.05
N LEU A 442 -6.98 4.81 -14.43
CA LEU A 442 -6.55 3.65 -15.21
C LEU A 442 -6.46 2.36 -14.37
N THR A 443 -6.13 2.47 -13.09
CA THR A 443 -5.80 1.29 -12.25
C THR A 443 -6.87 0.93 -11.24
N GLN A 444 -7.57 1.88 -10.62
CA GLN A 444 -8.44 1.60 -9.47
C GLN A 444 -9.93 1.50 -9.85
N PHE A 445 -10.46 2.40 -10.68
CA PHE A 445 -11.92 2.48 -10.93
C PHE A 445 -12.48 1.46 -11.92
N HIS A 446 -11.61 0.57 -12.36
CA HIS A 446 -11.83 -0.32 -13.49
C HIS A 446 -12.87 -1.43 -13.12
N THR A 447 -12.81 -1.94 -11.89
CA THR A 447 -13.77 -2.94 -11.37
C THR A 447 -15.05 -2.34 -10.76
N TYR A 448 -15.18 -1.01 -10.74
CA TYR A 448 -16.28 -0.34 -10.06
C TYR A 448 -17.56 -0.42 -10.90
N ALA A 449 -18.72 -0.44 -10.23
CA ALA A 449 -20.01 -0.29 -10.88
C ALA A 449 -20.08 1.01 -11.70
N PRO A 450 -20.73 1.04 -12.87
CA PRO A 450 -20.72 2.19 -13.78
C PRO A 450 -21.08 3.53 -13.11
N ALA A 451 -22.13 3.54 -12.27
CA ALA A 451 -22.54 4.76 -11.57
C ALA A 451 -21.48 5.33 -10.62
N LEU A 452 -20.81 4.45 -9.85
CA LEU A 452 -19.74 4.86 -8.93
C LEU A 452 -18.50 5.36 -9.68
N ARG A 453 -18.19 4.71 -10.81
CA ARG A 453 -17.11 5.11 -11.71
C ARG A 453 -17.35 6.52 -12.27
N LEU A 454 -18.55 6.78 -12.80
CA LEU A 454 -18.91 8.11 -13.31
C LEU A 454 -18.83 9.19 -12.22
N SER A 455 -19.25 8.87 -10.99
CA SER A 455 -19.14 9.78 -9.84
C SER A 455 -17.68 10.09 -9.49
N ALA A 456 -16.80 9.08 -9.49
CA ALA A 456 -15.37 9.28 -9.25
C ALA A 456 -14.74 10.15 -10.34
N TYR A 457 -15.03 9.86 -11.61
CA TYR A 457 -14.53 10.62 -12.75
C TYR A 457 -14.97 12.08 -12.71
N SER A 458 -16.25 12.35 -12.43
CA SER A 458 -16.74 13.72 -12.25
C SER A 458 -16.05 14.43 -11.08
N SER A 459 -15.78 13.73 -9.97
CA SER A 459 -15.13 14.33 -8.81
C SER A 459 -13.66 14.66 -9.10
N ILE A 460 -12.93 13.75 -9.72
CA ILE A 460 -11.54 13.96 -10.13
C ILE A 460 -11.43 15.12 -11.13
N LEU A 461 -12.32 15.17 -12.13
CA LEU A 461 -12.30 16.25 -13.12
C LEU A 461 -12.52 17.63 -12.46
N ASP A 462 -13.52 17.75 -11.59
CA ASP A 462 -13.78 18.98 -10.84
C ASP A 462 -12.56 19.36 -9.97
N ILE A 463 -11.96 18.40 -9.24
CA ILE A 463 -10.77 18.65 -8.42
C ILE A 463 -9.64 19.23 -9.28
N VAL A 464 -9.33 18.59 -10.42
CA VAL A 464 -8.28 19.06 -11.31
C VAL A 464 -8.61 20.46 -11.80
N ILE A 465 -9.80 20.72 -12.32
CA ILE A 465 -10.11 22.00 -12.96
C ILE A 465 -10.06 23.18 -11.98
N TYR A 466 -10.51 22.99 -10.75
CA TYR A 466 -10.60 24.07 -9.77
C TYR A 466 -9.35 24.29 -8.92
N LEU A 467 -8.47 23.30 -8.80
CA LEU A 467 -7.23 23.43 -8.01
C LEU A 467 -5.96 23.44 -8.85
N LEU A 468 -6.03 23.28 -10.17
CA LEU A 468 -4.85 23.29 -11.03
C LEU A 468 -4.19 24.66 -11.08
N ASP A 469 -2.86 24.67 -11.00
CA ASP A 469 -2.07 25.81 -11.40
C ASP A 469 -2.02 25.94 -12.93
N TRP A 470 -3.03 26.61 -13.48
CA TRP A 470 -3.12 26.88 -14.91
C TRP A 470 -1.94 27.69 -15.46
N SER A 471 -1.18 28.42 -14.62
CA SER A 471 -0.04 29.21 -15.08
C SER A 471 1.15 28.33 -15.48
N ILE A 472 1.32 27.18 -14.82
CA ILE A 472 2.40 26.22 -15.04
C ILE A 472 1.92 25.06 -15.92
N SER A 473 0.75 24.50 -15.62
CA SER A 473 0.28 23.25 -16.23
C SER A 473 -0.48 23.40 -17.54
N SER A 474 -0.84 24.62 -17.98
CA SER A 474 -1.49 24.86 -19.28
C SER A 474 -0.63 24.45 -20.49
N LYS A 475 0.67 24.25 -20.30
CA LYS A 475 1.60 23.74 -21.33
C LYS A 475 1.98 22.27 -21.10
N SER A 476 1.36 21.59 -20.15
CA SER A 476 1.68 20.20 -19.83
C SER A 476 0.99 19.23 -20.77
N LEU A 477 1.80 18.38 -21.42
CA LEU A 477 1.29 17.20 -22.14
C LEU A 477 0.51 16.26 -21.20
N SER A 478 0.88 16.18 -19.92
CA SER A 478 0.23 15.32 -18.94
C SER A 478 -1.23 15.74 -18.70
N LEU A 479 -1.49 17.06 -18.65
CA LEU A 479 -2.83 17.61 -18.51
C LEU A 479 -3.70 17.30 -19.74
N LEU A 480 -3.14 17.44 -20.94
CA LEU A 480 -3.82 17.11 -22.19
C LEU A 480 -4.17 15.61 -22.27
N ARG A 481 -3.20 14.75 -21.93
CA ARG A 481 -3.39 13.30 -21.82
C ARG A 481 -4.50 12.96 -20.83
N PHE A 482 -4.52 13.65 -19.70
CA PHE A 482 -5.53 13.46 -18.66
C PHE A 482 -6.94 13.84 -19.15
N PHE A 483 -7.13 15.00 -19.78
CA PHE A 483 -8.46 15.39 -20.28
C PHE A 483 -9.00 14.43 -21.33
N ALA A 484 -8.13 13.84 -22.15
CA ALA A 484 -8.53 12.87 -23.16
C ALA A 484 -9.04 11.52 -22.60
N LEU A 485 -8.83 11.25 -21.31
CA LEU A 485 -9.43 10.09 -20.63
C LEU A 485 -10.96 10.23 -20.48
N PHE A 486 -11.48 11.46 -20.58
CA PHE A 486 -12.89 11.75 -20.36
C PHE A 486 -13.64 11.91 -21.69
N ASP A 487 -14.85 11.37 -21.75
CA ASP A 487 -15.75 11.62 -22.87
C ASP A 487 -16.21 13.09 -22.85
N ARG A 488 -16.05 13.73 -24.00
CA ARG A 488 -16.37 15.13 -24.24
C ARG A 488 -17.82 15.46 -23.92
N SER A 489 -18.74 14.64 -24.41
CA SER A 489 -20.17 14.94 -24.38
C SER A 489 -20.74 14.90 -22.96
N THR A 490 -20.19 14.01 -22.12
CA THR A 490 -20.69 13.70 -20.78
C THR A 490 -19.95 14.45 -19.67
N PHE A 491 -18.64 14.63 -19.77
CA PHE A 491 -17.83 15.19 -18.68
C PHE A 491 -17.26 16.56 -18.98
N LEU A 492 -16.63 16.73 -20.16
CA LEU A 492 -15.90 17.97 -20.46
C LEU A 492 -16.84 19.12 -20.83
N SER A 493 -18.01 18.84 -21.40
CA SER A 493 -18.97 19.87 -21.85
C SER A 493 -19.30 20.92 -20.79
N LYS A 494 -19.42 20.52 -19.51
CA LYS A 494 -19.70 21.42 -18.38
C LYS A 494 -18.54 22.37 -18.07
N HIS A 495 -17.30 21.95 -18.30
CA HIS A 495 -16.10 22.72 -17.92
C HIS A 495 -15.32 23.24 -19.13
N PHE A 496 -15.79 22.95 -20.35
CA PHE A 496 -15.09 23.23 -21.58
C PHE A 496 -14.72 24.72 -21.71
N GLN A 497 -15.62 25.63 -21.33
CA GLN A 497 -15.34 27.07 -21.36
C GLN A 497 -14.23 27.50 -20.40
N ILE A 498 -14.16 26.89 -19.21
CA ILE A 498 -13.10 27.18 -18.23
C ILE A 498 -11.76 26.71 -18.79
N ILE A 499 -11.72 25.46 -19.27
CA ILE A 499 -10.54 24.84 -19.90
C ILE A 499 -10.04 25.73 -21.05
N LEU A 500 -10.92 26.14 -21.95
CA LEU A 500 -10.58 26.99 -23.10
C LEU A 500 -9.92 28.31 -22.71
N ASN A 501 -10.45 28.98 -21.68
CA ASN A 501 -9.93 30.28 -21.26
C ASN A 501 -8.47 30.21 -20.77
N HIS A 502 -7.98 29.03 -20.40
CA HIS A 502 -6.62 28.85 -19.88
C HIS A 502 -5.63 28.29 -20.89
N PHE A 503 -6.09 27.73 -22.01
CA PHE A 503 -5.21 27.20 -23.04
C PHE A 503 -4.96 28.23 -24.15
N VAL A 504 -3.72 28.71 -24.23
CA VAL A 504 -3.24 29.50 -25.36
C VAL A 504 -2.09 28.72 -26.01
N PHE A 505 -2.38 28.07 -27.14
CA PHE A 505 -1.37 27.30 -27.86
C PHE A 505 -0.69 28.14 -28.94
N ASP A 506 0.64 28.08 -28.96
CA ASP A 506 1.40 28.37 -30.18
C ASP A 506 1.27 27.18 -31.14
N ILE A 507 1.14 27.45 -32.44
CA ILE A 507 1.06 26.46 -33.54
C ILE A 507 2.17 25.42 -33.40
N ARG A 508 3.38 25.86 -33.05
CA ARG A 508 4.54 24.98 -32.90
C ARG A 508 4.40 24.02 -31.73
N GLN A 509 3.89 24.49 -30.59
CA GLN A 509 3.67 23.64 -29.41
C GLN A 509 2.62 22.59 -29.69
N LEU A 510 1.57 22.98 -30.41
CA LEU A 510 0.50 22.06 -30.77
C LEU A 510 0.96 21.01 -31.80
N GLN A 511 1.81 21.40 -32.75
CA GLN A 511 2.50 20.45 -33.63
C GLN A 511 3.36 19.47 -32.83
N THR A 512 4.17 19.97 -31.89
CA THR A 512 4.99 19.11 -31.02
C THR A 512 4.13 18.15 -30.20
N PHE A 513 3.01 18.59 -29.63
CA PHE A 513 2.11 17.69 -28.91
C PHE A 513 1.52 16.62 -29.80
N ILE A 514 1.05 16.98 -31.01
CA ILE A 514 0.51 15.99 -31.96
C ILE A 514 1.60 15.01 -32.39
N GLU A 515 2.81 15.48 -32.67
CA GLU A 515 3.95 14.63 -33.00
C GLU A 515 4.32 13.71 -31.84
N GLU A 516 4.33 14.19 -30.60
CA GLU A 516 4.56 13.38 -29.38
C GLU A 516 3.44 12.37 -29.12
N PHE A 517 2.18 12.73 -29.38
CA PHE A 517 1.04 11.81 -29.30
C PHE A 517 1.12 10.70 -30.34
N VAL A 518 1.54 11.03 -31.56
CA VAL A 518 1.66 10.08 -32.67
C VAL A 518 2.93 9.23 -32.57
N SER A 519 3.98 9.73 -31.91
CA SER A 519 5.28 9.06 -31.79
C SER A 519 5.47 8.26 -30.49
N SER A 520 4.62 8.41 -29.46
CA SER A 520 4.78 7.67 -28.22
C SER A 520 4.44 6.18 -28.40
N GLU A 521 5.45 5.34 -28.61
CA GLU A 521 5.35 3.87 -28.60
C GLU A 521 5.07 3.29 -27.20
N ASP A 522 5.16 4.12 -26.15
CA ASP A 522 5.11 3.73 -24.73
C ASP A 522 3.74 3.23 -24.22
N LEU A 523 2.65 3.44 -24.98
CA LEU A 523 1.31 2.91 -24.63
C LEU A 523 1.18 1.39 -24.83
N ASN A 524 2.23 0.72 -25.32
CA ASN A 524 2.26 -0.73 -25.53
C ASN A 524 2.58 -1.54 -24.27
N THR A 525 2.85 -0.90 -23.12
CA THR A 525 3.18 -1.60 -21.88
C THR A 525 2.02 -1.58 -20.87
N SER A 526 1.25 -2.68 -20.89
CA SER A 526 0.54 -3.24 -19.73
C SER A 526 -0.55 -2.40 -19.03
N LEU A 527 -1.55 -1.91 -19.76
CA LEU A 527 -2.83 -1.54 -19.15
C LEU A 527 -3.94 -2.39 -19.78
N ASP A 528 -4.67 -3.13 -18.94
CA ASP A 528 -5.76 -4.02 -19.33
C ASP A 528 -6.93 -3.16 -19.88
N THR A 529 -6.96 -2.98 -21.20
CA THR A 529 -7.79 -2.03 -21.98
C THR A 529 -9.28 -2.40 -22.10
N ARG A 530 -9.87 -3.07 -21.11
CA ARG A 530 -11.21 -3.68 -21.27
C ARG A 530 -12.40 -2.80 -20.91
N LEU A 531 -12.22 -1.57 -20.43
CA LEU A 531 -13.28 -0.89 -19.66
C LEU A 531 -14.02 0.25 -20.32
N PHE A 532 -13.47 0.71 -21.42
CA PHE A 532 -14.15 0.92 -22.68
C PHE A 532 -13.30 0.11 -23.67
N SER A 533 -13.77 -0.31 -24.84
CA SER A 533 -12.86 -0.88 -25.86
C SER A 533 -11.91 0.21 -26.36
N LEU A 534 -10.98 0.63 -25.52
CA LEU A 534 -9.92 1.58 -25.81
C LEU A 534 -8.84 0.76 -26.48
N ASP A 535 -9.03 0.47 -27.77
CA ASP A 535 -7.87 0.40 -28.66
C ASP A 535 -7.02 1.63 -28.33
N ASN A 536 -5.69 1.49 -28.23
CA ASN A 536 -4.78 2.64 -28.04
C ASN A 536 -5.11 3.77 -29.03
N ASN A 537 -5.53 3.37 -30.24
CA ASN A 537 -6.10 4.22 -31.28
C ASN A 537 -7.25 5.12 -30.81
N LEU A 538 -8.21 4.64 -30.00
CA LEU A 538 -9.34 5.44 -29.51
C LEU A 538 -8.91 6.53 -28.51
N LEU A 539 -7.93 6.25 -27.65
CA LEU A 539 -7.38 7.26 -26.74
C LEU A 539 -6.63 8.33 -27.53
N GLU A 540 -5.81 7.94 -28.52
CA GLU A 540 -5.16 8.85 -29.46
C GLU A 540 -6.20 9.71 -30.20
N TYR A 541 -7.33 9.13 -30.63
CA TYR A 541 -8.42 9.87 -31.29
C TYR A 541 -9.09 10.87 -30.36
N ARG A 542 -9.28 10.53 -29.09
CA ARG A 542 -9.85 11.46 -28.10
C ARG A 542 -8.88 12.58 -27.74
N GLN A 543 -7.58 12.30 -27.66
CA GLN A 543 -6.53 13.29 -27.47
C GLN A 543 -6.53 14.29 -28.63
N ILE A 544 -6.58 13.78 -29.86
CA ILE A 544 -6.60 14.60 -31.06
C ILE A 544 -7.93 15.36 -31.17
N ALA A 545 -9.08 14.73 -30.91
CA ALA A 545 -10.37 15.41 -30.87
C ALA A 545 -10.39 16.57 -29.85
N PHE A 546 -9.88 16.33 -28.64
CA PHE A 546 -9.79 17.36 -27.60
C PHE A 546 -8.83 18.49 -27.99
N LEU A 547 -7.68 18.19 -28.59
CA LEU A 547 -6.79 19.22 -29.12
C LEU A 547 -7.45 20.05 -30.21
N LEU A 548 -8.14 19.40 -31.15
CA LEU A 548 -8.86 20.08 -32.21
C LEU A 548 -9.93 21.01 -31.63
N ASP A 549 -10.62 20.57 -30.58
CA ASP A 549 -11.65 21.34 -29.89
C ASP A 549 -11.10 22.63 -29.27
N LEU A 550 -9.87 22.58 -28.77
CA LEU A 550 -9.17 23.77 -28.30
C LEU A 550 -8.75 24.70 -29.46
N ILE A 551 -8.57 24.18 -30.67
CA ILE A 551 -8.13 24.93 -31.87
C ILE A 551 -9.30 25.56 -32.64
N ASP A 552 -10.45 24.89 -32.73
CA ASP A 552 -11.62 25.30 -33.52
C ASP A 552 -12.13 26.70 -33.14
N ILE A 553 -11.78 27.17 -31.95
CA ILE A 553 -12.15 28.49 -31.43
C ILE A 553 -11.13 29.57 -31.80
N HIS A 554 -9.90 29.21 -32.18
CA HIS A 554 -8.81 30.17 -32.29
C HIS A 554 -8.13 30.27 -33.67
N ASN A 555 -8.09 29.23 -34.51
CA ASN A 555 -7.46 29.38 -35.83
C ASN A 555 -7.73 28.25 -36.85
N THR A 556 -8.52 28.55 -37.88
CA THR A 556 -8.84 27.63 -38.98
C THR A 556 -7.62 27.21 -39.82
N ASP A 557 -6.57 28.03 -39.84
CA ASP A 557 -5.36 27.73 -40.63
C ASP A 557 -4.44 26.72 -39.95
N ILE A 558 -4.50 26.60 -38.61
CA ILE A 558 -3.76 25.59 -37.84
C ILE A 558 -4.30 24.19 -38.14
N LEU A 559 -5.62 24.06 -38.20
CA LEU A 559 -6.28 22.80 -38.56
C LEU A 559 -5.82 22.31 -39.94
N LYS A 560 -5.68 23.22 -40.91
CA LYS A 560 -5.14 22.89 -42.23
C LYS A 560 -3.70 22.37 -42.14
N THR A 561 -2.81 23.01 -41.38
CA THR A 561 -1.42 22.55 -41.25
C THR A 561 -1.28 21.18 -40.60
N ILE A 562 -2.18 20.82 -39.68
CA ILE A 562 -2.17 19.52 -38.99
C ILE A 562 -2.75 18.40 -39.86
N PHE A 563 -3.87 18.68 -40.51
CA PHE A 563 -4.56 17.67 -41.30
C PHE A 563 -4.02 17.55 -42.72
N ASN A 564 -3.42 18.60 -43.31
CA ASN A 564 -2.85 18.53 -44.66
C ASN A 564 -1.82 17.40 -44.80
N PRO A 565 -0.88 17.16 -43.87
CA PRO A 565 0.00 15.99 -43.92
C PRO A 565 -0.75 14.66 -43.90
N LEU A 566 -1.81 14.51 -43.11
CA LEU A 566 -2.62 13.29 -43.05
C LEU A 566 -3.42 13.07 -44.35
N ILE A 567 -3.98 14.15 -44.90
CA ILE A 567 -4.68 14.16 -46.18
C ILE A 567 -3.70 13.86 -47.31
N GLU A 568 -2.53 14.47 -47.29
CA GLU A 568 -1.48 14.29 -48.30
C GLU A 568 -0.88 12.89 -48.21
N ASN A 569 -0.79 12.28 -47.03
CA ASN A 569 -0.44 10.87 -46.87
C ASN A 569 -1.45 9.96 -47.55
N ILE A 570 -2.76 10.24 -47.43
CA ILE A 570 -3.81 9.47 -48.12
C ILE A 570 -3.80 9.76 -49.63
N ARG A 571 -3.59 11.03 -50.03
CA ARG A 571 -3.57 11.47 -51.42
C ARG A 571 -2.38 10.92 -52.19
N THR A 572 -1.20 10.94 -51.59
CA THR A 572 0.05 10.49 -52.22
C THR A 572 0.29 9.00 -52.06
N ALA A 573 -0.53 8.29 -51.27
CA ALA A 573 -0.47 6.84 -51.10
C ALA A 573 -0.49 6.09 -52.44
N TYR A 574 -1.32 6.53 -53.40
CA TYR A 574 -1.38 5.96 -54.75
C TYR A 574 -0.14 6.30 -55.59
N GLN A 575 0.51 7.43 -55.32
CA GLN A 575 1.64 7.94 -56.10
C GLN A 575 2.99 7.47 -55.57
N ARG A 576 3.05 6.95 -54.34
CA ARG A 576 4.27 6.54 -53.64
C ARG A 576 4.21 5.05 -53.29
N PRO A 577 4.67 4.15 -54.18
CA PRO A 577 4.57 2.69 -53.98
C PRO A 577 5.33 2.14 -52.77
N TYR A 578 6.22 2.93 -52.16
CA TYR A 578 7.01 2.56 -50.98
C TYR A 578 6.46 3.11 -49.66
N MET A 579 5.34 3.82 -49.69
CA MET A 579 4.73 4.35 -48.47
C MET A 579 4.13 3.21 -47.65
N SER A 580 4.38 3.19 -46.33
CA SER A 580 3.89 2.10 -45.49
C SER A 580 2.35 2.11 -45.49
N ILE A 581 1.75 0.96 -45.81
CA ILE A 581 0.29 0.76 -45.77
C ILE A 581 -0.26 1.12 -44.37
N ASN A 582 0.57 0.94 -43.33
CA ASN A 582 0.25 1.30 -41.96
C ASN A 582 0.03 2.81 -41.74
N ASN A 583 0.78 3.69 -42.40
CA ASN A 583 0.61 5.14 -42.22
C ASN A 583 -0.69 5.64 -42.85
N VAL A 584 -1.06 5.10 -44.02
CA VAL A 584 -2.32 5.39 -44.70
C VAL A 584 -3.49 4.85 -43.88
N ARG A 585 -3.37 3.61 -43.36
CA ARG A 585 -4.34 2.99 -42.46
C ARG A 585 -4.56 3.81 -41.20
N LYS A 586 -3.51 4.16 -40.47
CA LYS A 586 -3.60 4.98 -39.25
C LYS A 586 -4.27 6.32 -39.52
N SER A 587 -3.96 6.97 -40.64
CA SER A 587 -4.58 8.23 -41.04
C SER A 587 -6.10 8.06 -41.28
N ILE A 588 -6.52 7.00 -41.98
CA ILE A 588 -7.93 6.69 -42.24
C ILE A 588 -8.69 6.35 -40.95
N GLU A 589 -8.10 5.53 -40.08
CA GLU A 589 -8.70 5.15 -38.80
C GLU A 589 -8.86 6.38 -37.89
N LEU A 590 -7.87 7.29 -37.87
CA LEU A 590 -7.94 8.59 -37.19
C LEU A 590 -9.10 9.45 -37.69
N PHE A 591 -9.20 9.65 -39.00
CA PHE A 591 -10.31 10.41 -39.58
C PHE A 591 -11.66 9.80 -39.20
N SER A 592 -11.79 8.47 -39.25
CA SER A 592 -13.02 7.82 -38.85
C SER A 592 -13.36 7.99 -37.38
N GLY A 593 -12.37 7.89 -36.48
CA GLY A 593 -12.59 8.06 -35.05
C GLY A 593 -13.08 9.45 -34.69
N LEU A 594 -12.43 10.49 -35.25
CA LEU A 594 -12.82 11.89 -35.05
C LEU A 594 -14.27 12.16 -35.50
N ILE A 595 -14.72 11.48 -36.55
CA ILE A 595 -16.07 11.67 -37.11
C ILE A 595 -17.13 10.95 -36.28
N GLN A 596 -16.83 9.75 -35.78
CA GLN A 596 -17.74 8.97 -34.93
C GLN A 596 -18.00 9.64 -33.58
N GLU A 597 -17.00 10.31 -32.99
CA GLU A 597 -17.13 11.11 -31.76
C GLU A 597 -17.88 12.45 -31.98
N ASN A 598 -18.57 12.64 -33.12
CA ASN A 598 -19.39 13.79 -33.48
C ASN A 598 -18.67 15.16 -33.51
N TYR A 599 -17.34 15.18 -33.60
CA TYR A 599 -16.53 16.41 -33.62
C TYR A 599 -17.00 17.43 -34.67
N PHE A 600 -17.41 16.95 -35.84
CA PHE A 600 -17.75 17.77 -37.02
C PHE A 600 -19.16 18.40 -36.97
N ARG A 601 -19.92 18.21 -35.89
CA ARG A 601 -21.26 18.80 -35.77
C ARG A 601 -21.27 20.24 -35.27
N SER A 602 -20.19 20.73 -34.63
CA SER A 602 -20.21 22.01 -33.91
C SER A 602 -19.70 23.22 -34.69
N SER A 603 -18.87 23.06 -35.73
CA SER A 603 -18.30 24.21 -36.47
C SER A 603 -18.53 24.13 -37.97
N ASN A 604 -19.08 25.22 -38.52
CA ASN A 604 -19.33 25.38 -39.96
C ASN A 604 -18.02 25.29 -40.77
N PHE A 605 -16.90 25.78 -40.22
CA PHE A 605 -15.60 25.70 -40.88
C PHE A 605 -15.16 24.26 -41.12
N VAL A 606 -15.22 23.42 -40.09
CA VAL A 606 -14.79 22.04 -40.22
C VAL A 606 -15.76 21.31 -41.15
N LYS A 607 -17.07 21.54 -41.07
CA LYS A 607 -18.02 20.97 -42.03
C LYS A 607 -17.68 21.32 -43.50
N ASP A 608 -17.39 22.58 -43.80
CA ASP A 608 -17.13 23.04 -45.19
C ASP A 608 -15.74 22.61 -45.69
N TRP A 609 -14.70 22.78 -44.87
CA TRP A 609 -13.33 22.40 -45.23
C TRP A 609 -13.19 20.88 -45.32
N PHE A 610 -13.68 20.14 -44.32
CA PHE A 610 -13.64 18.68 -44.33
C PHE A 610 -14.53 18.10 -45.42
N SER A 611 -15.68 18.67 -45.76
CA SER A 611 -16.49 18.21 -46.90
C SER A 611 -15.71 18.25 -48.22
N SER A 612 -14.94 19.31 -48.46
CA SER A 612 -14.11 19.44 -49.67
C SER A 612 -12.93 18.45 -49.70
N SER A 613 -12.26 18.26 -48.56
CA SER A 613 -11.11 17.37 -48.42
C SER A 613 -11.51 15.89 -48.37
N ILE A 614 -12.62 15.55 -47.72
CA ILE A 614 -13.14 14.18 -47.61
C ILE A 614 -13.48 13.62 -48.99
N ARG A 615 -14.05 14.40 -49.91
CA ARG A 615 -14.27 13.95 -51.29
C ARG A 615 -12.97 13.47 -51.94
N LEU A 616 -11.90 14.21 -51.72
CA LEU A 616 -10.59 13.91 -52.29
C LEU A 616 -9.96 12.70 -51.58
N ILE A 617 -10.03 12.64 -50.24
CA ILE A 617 -9.57 11.51 -49.41
C ILE A 617 -10.28 10.21 -49.79
N VAL A 618 -11.59 10.26 -49.98
CA VAL A 618 -12.41 9.10 -50.29
C VAL A 618 -12.17 8.62 -51.71
N ARG A 619 -12.06 9.54 -52.68
CA ARG A 619 -11.68 9.21 -54.05
C ARG A 619 -10.29 8.56 -54.13
N GLU A 620 -9.29 9.16 -53.50
CA GLU A 620 -7.92 8.62 -53.51
C GLU A 620 -7.79 7.36 -52.65
N GLY A 621 -8.52 7.25 -51.54
CA GLY A 621 -8.62 6.04 -50.73
C GLY A 621 -9.22 4.87 -51.51
N LEU A 622 -10.28 5.10 -52.29
CA LEU A 622 -10.86 4.09 -53.19
C LEU A 622 -9.87 3.69 -54.30
N ASN A 623 -9.14 4.64 -54.88
CA ASN A 623 -8.08 4.36 -55.86
C ASN A 623 -6.94 3.53 -55.24
N PHE A 624 -6.58 3.79 -53.98
CA PHE A 624 -5.57 3.03 -53.25
C PHE A 624 -6.03 1.58 -53.01
N ILE A 625 -7.29 1.35 -52.63
CA ILE A 625 -7.88 -0.01 -52.51
C ILE A 625 -7.78 -0.76 -53.84
N LYS A 626 -8.05 -0.07 -54.96
CA LYS A 626 -8.00 -0.62 -56.31
C LYS A 626 -6.61 -1.17 -56.68
N ILE A 627 -5.53 -0.48 -56.31
CA ILE A 627 -4.15 -0.98 -56.53
C ILE A 627 -3.78 -2.04 -55.48
N HIS A 628 -4.06 -1.74 -54.21
CA HIS A 628 -3.80 -2.50 -52.99
C HIS A 628 -4.14 -4.00 -53.00
N SER A 629 -5.29 -4.37 -53.56
CA SER A 629 -5.88 -5.73 -53.38
C SER A 629 -5.82 -6.21 -51.92
N ILE A 630 -6.13 -5.32 -50.97
CA ILE A 630 -5.85 -5.54 -49.54
C ILE A 630 -6.88 -6.53 -48.95
N LYS A 631 -6.38 -7.61 -48.34
CA LYS A 631 -7.18 -8.71 -47.74
C LYS A 631 -7.95 -8.36 -46.45
N GLN A 632 -7.95 -7.10 -45.99
CA GLN A 632 -8.62 -6.67 -44.75
C GLN A 632 -9.73 -5.64 -45.02
N PRO A 633 -11.01 -6.06 -45.18
CA PRO A 633 -12.13 -5.16 -45.50
C PRO A 633 -12.55 -4.20 -44.38
N MET A 634 -12.29 -4.53 -43.11
CA MET A 634 -12.78 -3.81 -41.91
C MET A 634 -12.36 -2.33 -41.84
N VAL A 635 -11.16 -1.99 -42.28
CA VAL A 635 -10.63 -0.60 -42.24
C VAL A 635 -11.36 0.31 -43.24
N PHE A 636 -11.85 -0.26 -44.34
CA PHE A 636 -12.40 0.50 -45.46
C PHE A 636 -13.93 0.64 -45.44
N ILE A 637 -14.63 -0.13 -44.57
CA ILE A 637 -16.06 0.06 -44.28
C ILE A 637 -16.31 1.43 -43.64
N LYS A 638 -15.34 1.92 -42.87
CA LYS A 638 -15.45 3.17 -42.11
C LYS A 638 -15.35 4.43 -43.00
N LEU A 639 -14.61 4.39 -44.11
CA LEU A 639 -14.33 5.55 -44.96
C LEU A 639 -15.59 6.08 -45.70
N PRO A 640 -16.50 5.22 -46.18
CA PRO A 640 -17.78 5.69 -46.72
C PRO A 640 -18.78 6.12 -45.67
N ILE A 641 -18.81 5.49 -44.49
CA ILE A 641 -19.63 5.97 -43.35
C ILE A 641 -19.24 7.40 -42.98
N VAL A 642 -17.92 7.68 -42.94
CA VAL A 642 -17.34 9.01 -42.80
C VAL A 642 -17.84 9.99 -43.87
N PHE A 643 -17.84 9.58 -45.15
CA PHE A 643 -18.35 10.39 -46.26
C PHE A 643 -19.85 10.70 -46.10
N LEU A 644 -20.63 9.71 -45.69
CA LEU A 644 -22.08 9.81 -45.51
C LEU A 644 -22.47 10.66 -44.29
N MET A 645 -21.61 10.74 -43.27
CA MET A 645 -21.82 11.60 -42.10
C MET A 645 -21.67 13.10 -42.43
N ILE A 646 -20.72 13.47 -43.30
CA ILE A 646 -20.30 14.88 -43.50
C ILE A 646 -20.69 15.44 -44.87
N GLY A 647 -20.90 14.59 -45.88
CA GLY A 647 -21.28 15.03 -47.22
C GLY A 647 -22.64 15.75 -47.26
N ASN A 648 -22.74 16.78 -48.09
CA ASN A 648 -24.05 17.34 -48.44
C ASN A 648 -24.77 16.36 -49.39
N HIS A 649 -26.10 16.45 -49.49
CA HIS A 649 -26.91 15.49 -50.25
C HIS A 649 -26.43 15.25 -51.70
N GLY A 650 -25.99 16.32 -52.40
CA GLY A 650 -25.45 16.21 -53.75
C GLY A 650 -24.14 15.41 -53.83
N ASP A 651 -23.31 15.49 -52.80
CA ASP A 651 -22.02 14.81 -52.75
C ASP A 651 -22.18 13.34 -52.40
N ILE A 652 -23.06 13.05 -51.44
CA ILE A 652 -23.51 11.68 -51.10
C ILE A 652 -24.01 10.98 -52.36
N SER A 653 -24.85 11.67 -53.14
CA SER A 653 -25.41 11.12 -54.35
C SER A 653 -24.36 10.79 -55.40
N ARG A 654 -23.42 11.72 -55.63
CA ARG A 654 -22.37 11.55 -56.63
C ARG A 654 -21.35 10.49 -56.23
N PHE A 655 -21.02 10.42 -54.94
CA PHE A 655 -20.13 9.40 -54.40
C PHE A 655 -20.73 7.99 -54.52
N LEU A 656 -22.00 7.82 -54.15
CA LEU A 656 -22.68 6.53 -54.31
C LEU A 656 -22.75 6.12 -55.78
N GLN A 657 -22.97 7.07 -56.70
CA GLN A 657 -22.87 6.81 -58.13
C GLN A 657 -21.47 6.38 -58.56
N GLU A 658 -20.42 7.09 -58.13
CA GLU A 658 -19.03 6.71 -58.44
C GLU A 658 -18.66 5.34 -57.85
N LEU A 659 -19.10 5.01 -56.64
CA LEU A 659 -18.85 3.73 -56.00
C LEU A 659 -19.58 2.59 -56.71
N ILE A 660 -20.83 2.82 -57.11
CA ILE A 660 -21.61 1.91 -57.97
C ILE A 660 -20.88 1.68 -59.30
N THR A 661 -20.48 2.74 -60.00
CA THR A 661 -19.77 2.63 -61.28
C THR A 661 -18.43 1.89 -61.13
N GLN A 662 -17.71 2.12 -60.03
CA GLN A 662 -16.48 1.39 -59.74
C GLN A 662 -16.71 -0.09 -59.47
N MET A 663 -17.77 -0.44 -58.72
CA MET A 663 -18.19 -1.83 -58.54
C MET A 663 -18.53 -2.48 -59.89
N GLU A 664 -19.29 -1.82 -60.76
CA GLU A 664 -19.60 -2.30 -62.12
C GLU A 664 -18.32 -2.58 -62.90
N THR A 665 -17.35 -1.65 -62.85
CA THR A 665 -16.10 -1.79 -63.60
C THR A 665 -15.26 -2.98 -63.10
N ILE A 666 -15.22 -3.21 -61.78
CA ILE A 666 -14.45 -4.30 -61.16
C ILE A 666 -15.12 -5.65 -61.40
N ILE A 667 -16.45 -5.71 -61.33
CA ILE A 667 -17.26 -6.89 -61.67
C ILE A 667 -17.03 -7.26 -63.14
N GLN A 668 -17.04 -6.27 -64.05
CA GLN A 668 -16.80 -6.48 -65.48
C GLN A 668 -15.37 -6.92 -65.81
N GLN A 669 -14.37 -6.54 -65.00
CA GLN A 669 -12.96 -6.88 -65.21
C GLN A 669 -12.54 -8.26 -64.68
N GLN A 670 -13.45 -9.08 -64.12
CA GLN A 670 -13.17 -10.42 -63.55
C GLN A 670 -11.96 -10.47 -62.58
N ALA A 671 -11.72 -9.38 -61.84
CA ALA A 671 -10.53 -9.25 -60.99
C ALA A 671 -10.72 -9.87 -59.59
N GLY A 672 -10.75 -11.20 -59.49
CA GLY A 672 -10.59 -11.98 -58.24
C GLY A 672 -11.47 -11.58 -57.04
N ASN A 673 -11.13 -12.09 -55.84
CA ASN A 673 -11.88 -11.91 -54.58
C ASN A 673 -12.06 -10.44 -54.10
N ASN A 674 -11.64 -9.44 -54.87
CA ASN A 674 -11.63 -8.03 -54.48
C ASN A 674 -13.01 -7.37 -54.49
N TRP A 675 -13.98 -7.91 -55.25
CA TRP A 675 -15.34 -7.34 -55.30
C TRP A 675 -16.10 -7.52 -53.97
N GLN A 676 -15.78 -8.55 -53.19
CA GLN A 676 -16.41 -8.84 -51.89
C GLN A 676 -16.15 -7.72 -50.87
N CYS A 677 -14.95 -7.15 -50.82
CA CYS A 677 -14.62 -6.03 -49.93
C CYS A 677 -15.43 -4.77 -50.27
N LEU A 678 -15.51 -4.39 -51.56
CA LEU A 678 -16.29 -3.25 -52.01
C LEU A 678 -17.80 -3.44 -51.82
N PHE A 679 -18.27 -4.69 -51.95
CA PHE A 679 -19.65 -5.05 -51.72
C PHE A 679 -20.05 -4.93 -50.24
N VAL A 680 -19.22 -5.42 -49.32
CA VAL A 680 -19.42 -5.24 -47.86
C VAL A 680 -19.41 -3.75 -47.48
N VAL A 681 -18.51 -2.98 -48.08
CA VAL A 681 -18.44 -1.52 -47.91
C VAL A 681 -19.72 -0.84 -48.41
N PHE A 682 -20.25 -1.22 -49.57
CA PHE A 682 -21.52 -0.72 -50.11
C PHE A 682 -22.70 -1.06 -49.21
N ILE A 683 -22.81 -2.32 -48.74
CA ILE A 683 -23.90 -2.76 -47.85
C ILE A 683 -23.88 -1.96 -46.54
N HIS A 684 -22.74 -1.84 -45.86
CA HIS A 684 -22.66 -1.08 -44.62
C HIS A 684 -22.94 0.42 -44.79
N SER A 685 -22.53 0.99 -45.94
CA SER A 685 -22.84 2.38 -46.30
C SER A 685 -24.33 2.61 -46.45
N MET A 686 -25.01 1.68 -47.14
CA MET A 686 -26.45 1.71 -47.35
C MET A 686 -27.22 1.45 -46.06
N ASP A 687 -26.79 0.49 -45.24
CA ASP A 687 -27.38 0.18 -43.95
C ASP A 687 -27.34 1.38 -43.01
N TRP A 688 -26.18 2.06 -42.91
CA TRP A 688 -26.03 3.27 -42.10
C TRP A 688 -26.90 4.43 -42.59
N LEU A 689 -26.97 4.66 -43.91
CA LEU A 689 -27.84 5.68 -44.53
C LEU A 689 -29.31 5.45 -44.18
N LEU A 690 -29.73 4.19 -44.25
CA LEU A 690 -31.08 3.77 -43.91
C LEU A 690 -31.32 3.94 -42.40
N THR A 691 -30.43 3.50 -41.51
CA THR A 691 -30.66 3.63 -40.06
C THR A 691 -30.65 5.06 -39.54
N ASN A 692 -29.82 5.96 -40.11
CA ASN A 692 -29.53 7.26 -39.48
C ASN A 692 -30.06 8.49 -40.23
N ARG A 693 -30.50 8.40 -41.49
CA ARG A 693 -31.01 9.55 -42.27
C ARG A 693 -32.31 9.28 -43.05
N LEU A 694 -33.06 8.24 -42.67
CA LEU A 694 -34.30 7.83 -43.35
C LEU A 694 -35.38 8.92 -43.45
N SER A 695 -35.42 9.90 -42.53
CA SER A 695 -36.39 11.00 -42.59
C SER A 695 -36.18 11.94 -43.78
N ASP A 696 -34.94 12.09 -44.25
CA ASP A 696 -34.56 13.14 -45.20
C ASP A 696 -34.46 12.62 -46.65
N PHE A 697 -34.42 11.30 -46.84
CA PHE A 697 -34.07 10.65 -48.11
C PHE A 697 -35.24 9.98 -48.86
N ASN A 698 -36.46 10.02 -48.31
CA ASN A 698 -37.48 9.01 -48.61
C ASN A 698 -38.11 9.07 -50.02
N ASN A 699 -38.03 10.20 -50.75
CA ASN A 699 -38.81 10.36 -52.00
C ASN A 699 -37.99 10.28 -53.30
N GLU A 700 -36.75 10.79 -53.36
CA GLU A 700 -36.01 10.84 -54.64
C GLU A 700 -35.10 9.60 -54.87
N TRP A 701 -34.63 9.00 -53.78
CA TRP A 701 -33.68 7.89 -53.80
C TRP A 701 -34.32 6.52 -53.95
N ASN A 702 -35.53 6.32 -53.41
CA ASN A 702 -36.31 5.10 -53.62
C ASN A 702 -36.57 4.81 -55.11
N THR A 703 -36.75 5.86 -55.91
CA THR A 703 -36.87 5.77 -57.37
C THR A 703 -35.54 5.52 -58.07
N LYS A 704 -34.47 6.22 -57.68
CA LYS A 704 -33.15 6.07 -58.35
C LYS A 704 -32.46 4.74 -58.03
N LEU A 705 -32.50 4.25 -56.78
CA LEU A 705 -31.92 2.97 -56.37
C LEU A 705 -32.57 1.77 -57.08
N ARG A 706 -33.88 1.83 -57.32
CA ARG A 706 -34.61 0.79 -58.07
C ARG A 706 -34.27 0.77 -59.56
N THR A 707 -33.75 1.88 -60.10
CA THR A 707 -33.39 2.00 -61.51
C THR A 707 -31.90 1.73 -61.81
N VAL A 708 -31.07 1.55 -60.78
CA VAL A 708 -29.66 1.17 -61.00
C VAL A 708 -29.61 -0.30 -61.45
N PRO A 709 -29.11 -0.61 -62.67
CA PRO A 709 -29.04 -1.98 -63.20
C PRO A 709 -28.28 -2.94 -62.26
N LEU A 710 -27.35 -2.40 -61.48
CA LEU A 710 -26.58 -3.10 -60.45
C LEU A 710 -27.43 -3.96 -59.50
N PHE A 711 -28.56 -3.47 -58.98
CA PHE A 711 -29.37 -4.24 -58.02
C PHE A 711 -30.01 -5.48 -58.69
N SER A 712 -30.40 -5.36 -59.96
CA SER A 712 -30.93 -6.49 -60.74
C SER A 712 -29.86 -7.53 -61.12
N GLN A 713 -28.58 -7.10 -61.18
CA GLN A 713 -27.43 -7.97 -61.48
C GLN A 713 -26.79 -8.57 -60.22
N ILE A 714 -26.94 -7.93 -59.07
CA ILE A 714 -26.39 -8.35 -57.77
C ILE A 714 -27.32 -9.30 -57.02
N LEU A 715 -28.65 -9.15 -57.15
CA LEU A 715 -29.62 -10.03 -56.49
C LEU A 715 -29.34 -11.54 -56.73
N PRO A 716 -28.99 -11.99 -57.95
CA PRO A 716 -28.64 -13.38 -58.20
C PRO A 716 -27.30 -13.82 -57.59
N LEU A 717 -26.35 -12.89 -57.37
CA LEU A 717 -25.05 -13.17 -56.75
C LEU A 717 -25.18 -13.34 -55.23
N LEU A 718 -26.11 -12.62 -54.58
CA LEU A 718 -26.43 -12.75 -53.16
C LEU A 718 -27.05 -14.10 -52.77
N ASP A 719 -27.59 -14.86 -53.74
CA ASP A 719 -28.14 -16.20 -53.50
C ASP A 719 -27.11 -17.33 -53.62
N GLN A 720 -25.84 -17.02 -53.91
CA GLN A 720 -24.79 -18.03 -53.84
C GLN A 720 -24.41 -18.35 -52.38
N PRO A 721 -24.19 -19.62 -52.03
CA PRO A 721 -23.98 -20.07 -50.65
C PRO A 721 -22.68 -19.58 -50.00
N ASN A 722 -21.75 -18.99 -50.76
CA ASN A 722 -20.53 -18.39 -50.23
C ASN A 722 -20.67 -16.88 -49.92
N ILE A 723 -21.83 -16.28 -50.22
CA ILE A 723 -22.09 -14.83 -50.09
C ILE A 723 -23.18 -14.52 -49.03
N LYS A 724 -24.15 -15.44 -48.83
CA LYS A 724 -24.94 -15.50 -47.58
C LYS A 724 -24.03 -15.84 -46.40
#